data_AF-A0A9P1FQR4-F1
#
_entry.id   AF-A0A9P1FQR4-F1
#
_cell.length_a   1.000
_cell.length_b   1.000
_cell.length_c   1.000
_cell.angle_alpha   90.00
_cell.angle_beta   90.00
_cell.angle_gamma   90.00
#
_symmetry.space_group_name_H-M   'P 1'
#
loop_
_entity.id
_entity.type
_entity.pdbx_description
1 polymer ?
#
loop_
_entity_poly.entity_id
_entity_poly.type
_entity_poly.pdbx_seq_one_letter_code
_entity_poly.pdbx_strand_id
1 'polypeptide(L)'
;MLGSYLHPETQEEILISADSRGYHWINAAAEERLSFELNVEEFKLTPAEGSGHDIEITFETDDEDVVIAAVREGLSYARLIGVMETKVREQGVHLALPEVERKAGGNIHAFICNVEEQEDWRDFSVLAAVATNAHLNSGIPAVIVDDTSPADDDAIQNLLDRLQPNQVTIFRSEDEKLQGQVKGSESAGVTERTCNSLKEMNEFIATTWAGEIKLAVVVSTADYGNALLATSLACLLQAPLFVTENAGDVSELTDFGSYPVVTLGEDLADFKAGDAKVVSIPDIVKAAAYLKDEGIAVNYIALTNPLDRKTKLKLSLTAPIYACAHGGLVLPLKDVALEKAKALDAAPLTKVKEQLKGVYEVLGQPRFLNLVGSTESVPACKTTEDVNNCKDYALTDYHYATAKFNLDDAHEIAVGRCYTDSATAGFLLATRSVNYAVLRAAGEWKDKIVDAGLWGWPELRKIFMNAGFSLAELQKDEMKPLHQVDFENNKIEATAVLHKDHSGWAGLGQCMRRHSDVMFAPCVMLSLGCHAAGIDEGIPSCASRVMARGGVCFTGAARCPTAIATLWSVAFFNELLDGHGRSLGEANLGAHNKFLAHHRALKVGLGKYTLMNRFTLGDPALRPYPSCQPDVAQMARHSFDKANITVTGPEKWSMVEVHPDQLKEWKFEGSLFVPVCPGCAPEAHWCGGGYDAQTPYYQLAVKVPSNAKGVVMTEVTYNKDSKDITVEDSASSADPVCGEYECSQYVDNGNGNDWHYVTVTQEEKGYKWSNRAGVSWMLDAETLDIGEDCPYHSQGRHNEPQRNAAGLVTSMVFGGEAYNRVDVGGPEMAEAKKLWWREAQHMEELSDGSKLLLLPLKMIQYDQKEGKLQSFLKSCTLKVIADDVDLAELNKIAGVAERGGGRGIALAMQNRGE
;
A
#
# COMPACT_ATOMS: atom_id res chain seq x y z
N MET A 1 2.92 18.23 -14.43
CA MET A 1 1.74 19.04 -14.03
C MET A 1 1.72 19.04 -12.51
N LEU A 2 1.71 20.19 -11.84
CA LEU A 2 1.76 20.27 -10.38
C LEU A 2 0.36 20.21 -9.74
N GLY A 3 -0.68 20.53 -10.51
CA GLY A 3 -2.08 20.33 -10.14
C GLY A 3 -3.02 21.04 -11.13
N SER A 4 -4.31 20.69 -11.09
CA SER A 4 -5.39 21.48 -11.70
C SER A 4 -6.37 21.95 -10.63
N TYR A 5 -6.93 23.14 -10.81
CA TYR A 5 -7.87 23.74 -9.88
C TYR A 5 -9.06 24.32 -10.65
N LEU A 6 -10.26 24.16 -10.09
CA LEU A 6 -11.47 24.78 -10.63
C LEU A 6 -11.76 26.06 -9.86
N HIS A 7 -11.81 27.18 -10.56
CA HIS A 7 -12.13 28.47 -9.95
C HIS A 7 -13.54 28.41 -9.34
N PRO A 8 -13.72 28.71 -8.03
CA PRO A 8 -14.93 28.33 -7.30
C PRO A 8 -16.17 29.08 -7.77
N GLU A 9 -16.03 30.28 -8.33
CA GLU A 9 -17.14 31.07 -8.85
C GLU A 9 -17.39 30.90 -10.36
N THR A 10 -16.34 30.65 -11.14
CA THR A 10 -16.45 30.59 -12.61
C THR A 10 -16.39 29.17 -13.17
N GLN A 11 -16.02 28.19 -12.34
CA GLN A 11 -15.78 26.79 -12.70
C GLN A 11 -14.74 26.61 -13.83
N GLU A 12 -13.90 27.62 -14.06
CA GLU A 12 -12.83 27.54 -15.06
C GLU A 12 -11.65 26.73 -14.52
N GLU A 13 -11.12 25.85 -15.37
CA GLU A 13 -9.97 25.03 -15.02
C GLU A 13 -8.67 25.83 -15.20
N ILE A 14 -7.92 25.90 -14.11
CA ILE A 14 -6.64 26.54 -14.00
C ILE A 14 -5.58 25.46 -13.84
N LEU A 15 -4.61 25.45 -14.74
CA LEU A 15 -3.52 24.48 -14.76
C LEU A 15 -2.24 25.11 -14.22
N ILE A 16 -1.64 24.45 -13.24
CA ILE A 16 -0.33 24.81 -12.72
C ILE A 16 0.68 23.79 -13.21
N SER A 17 1.62 24.25 -14.04
CA SER A 17 2.71 23.42 -14.55
C SER A 17 4.05 24.07 -14.24
N ALA A 18 5.03 23.25 -13.86
CA ALA A 18 6.43 23.65 -13.87
C ALA A 18 7.15 22.90 -14.98
N ASP A 19 8.07 23.57 -15.64
CA ASP A 19 9.05 22.96 -16.54
C ASP A 19 10.47 23.44 -16.21
N SER A 20 11.46 23.00 -16.99
CA SER A 20 12.88 23.33 -16.77
C SER A 20 13.23 24.82 -16.96
N ARG A 21 12.26 25.69 -17.27
CA ARG A 21 12.43 27.14 -17.53
C ARG A 21 11.61 28.01 -16.58
N GLY A 22 10.79 27.46 -15.69
CA GLY A 22 10.05 28.22 -14.67
C GLY A 22 8.68 27.64 -14.33
N TYR A 23 7.92 28.43 -13.56
CA TYR A 23 6.53 28.11 -13.21
C TYR A 23 5.59 28.79 -14.19
N HIS A 24 4.59 28.03 -14.66
CA HIS A 24 3.60 28.52 -15.60
C HIS A 24 2.21 28.41 -15.01
N TRP A 25 1.52 29.53 -15.07
CA TRP A 25 0.10 29.61 -14.83
C TRP A 25 -0.63 29.64 -16.17
N ILE A 26 -1.51 28.67 -16.39
CA ILE A 26 -2.24 28.52 -17.64
C ILE A 26 -3.74 28.54 -17.31
N ASN A 27 -4.43 29.59 -17.75
CA ASN A 27 -5.90 29.58 -17.77
C ASN A 27 -6.34 28.82 -19.04
N ALA A 28 -6.83 27.60 -18.87
CA ALA A 28 -7.17 26.72 -19.98
C ALA A 28 -8.38 27.22 -20.79
N ALA A 29 -9.27 28.00 -20.17
CA ALA A 29 -10.46 28.56 -20.81
C ALA A 29 -10.16 29.82 -21.63
N ALA A 30 -9.15 30.60 -21.23
CA ALA A 30 -8.78 31.88 -21.86
C ALA A 30 -7.57 31.81 -22.80
N GLU A 31 -6.89 30.65 -22.87
CA GLU A 31 -5.61 30.45 -23.59
C GLU A 31 -4.47 31.41 -23.14
N GLU A 32 -4.58 32.02 -21.95
CA GLU A 32 -3.58 32.93 -21.41
C GLU A 32 -2.53 32.19 -20.57
N ARG A 33 -1.25 32.50 -20.80
CA ARG A 33 -0.10 31.93 -20.11
C ARG A 33 0.74 33.02 -19.44
N LEU A 34 0.86 32.95 -18.12
CA LEU A 34 1.75 33.79 -17.31
C LEU A 34 2.94 32.94 -16.84
N SER A 35 4.16 33.47 -16.99
CA SER A 35 5.39 32.76 -16.65
C SER A 35 6.19 33.53 -15.58
N PHE A 36 6.65 32.79 -14.58
CA PHE A 36 7.40 33.33 -13.45
C PHE A 36 8.75 32.60 -13.32
N GLU A 37 9.78 33.36 -12.98
CA GLU A 37 11.08 32.85 -12.58
C GLU A 37 11.16 32.84 -11.05
N LEU A 38 11.59 31.70 -10.49
CA LEU A 38 11.86 31.57 -9.07
C LEU A 38 13.30 31.97 -8.81
N ASN A 39 13.50 33.09 -8.13
CA ASN A 39 14.79 33.41 -7.54
C ASN A 39 14.95 32.57 -6.28
N VAL A 40 15.78 31.54 -6.36
CA VAL A 40 16.00 30.52 -5.31
C VAL A 40 16.78 31.10 -4.13
N GLU A 41 17.59 32.14 -4.33
CA GLU A 41 18.37 32.77 -3.27
C GLU A 41 17.52 33.70 -2.39
N GLU A 42 16.48 34.31 -2.96
CA GLU A 42 15.61 35.26 -2.26
C GLU A 42 14.17 34.75 -2.00
N PHE A 43 13.86 33.52 -2.43
CA PHE A 43 12.51 32.93 -2.36
C PHE A 43 11.42 33.85 -2.95
N LYS A 44 11.75 34.54 -4.04
CA LYS A 44 10.88 35.53 -4.70
C LYS A 44 10.52 35.08 -6.12
N LEU A 45 9.25 35.19 -6.47
CA LEU A 45 8.78 35.01 -7.84
C LEU A 45 8.82 36.35 -8.56
N THR A 46 9.55 36.39 -9.67
CA THR A 46 9.61 37.55 -10.57
C THR A 46 8.95 37.21 -11.91
N PRO A 47 8.15 38.11 -12.50
CA PRO A 47 7.63 37.90 -13.85
C PRO A 47 8.79 37.70 -14.82
N ALA A 48 8.69 36.69 -15.69
CA ALA A 48 9.71 36.48 -16.73
C ALA A 48 9.76 37.69 -17.67
N GLU A 49 10.97 38.07 -18.10
CA GLU A 49 11.20 39.22 -18.99
C GLU A 49 10.32 39.11 -20.27
N GLY A 50 9.50 40.14 -20.54
CA GLY A 50 8.58 40.19 -21.68
C GLY A 50 7.09 39.91 -21.37
N SER A 51 6.70 39.78 -20.11
CA SER A 51 5.32 39.47 -19.67
C SER A 51 4.35 40.67 -19.55
N GLY A 52 4.82 41.91 -19.72
CA GLY A 52 3.98 43.07 -20.05
C GLY A 52 3.26 43.81 -18.90
N HIS A 53 3.40 43.45 -17.62
CA HIS A 53 2.71 44.13 -16.50
C HIS A 53 3.58 44.29 -15.23
N ASP A 54 3.60 45.50 -14.65
CA ASP A 54 4.23 45.85 -13.34
C ASP A 54 3.14 45.98 -12.25
N ILE A 55 3.32 45.38 -11.06
CA ILE A 55 2.37 45.47 -9.91
C ILE A 55 3.10 45.67 -8.55
N GLU A 56 2.58 46.51 -7.65
CA GLU A 56 3.14 46.91 -6.32
C GLU A 56 2.08 46.80 -5.15
N ILE A 57 2.45 46.44 -3.89
CA ILE A 57 1.50 46.07 -2.77
C ILE A 57 1.93 46.59 -1.35
N THR A 58 0.99 46.96 -0.44
CA THR A 58 1.22 47.44 0.98
C THR A 58 0.18 46.93 2.04
N PHE A 59 0.45 46.97 3.38
CA PHE A 59 -0.32 46.26 4.46
C PHE A 59 -0.59 47.06 5.79
N GLU A 60 -1.69 46.77 6.53
CA GLU A 60 -2.01 47.19 7.94
C GLU A 60 -2.80 46.10 8.74
N THR A 61 -2.79 46.14 10.09
CA THR A 61 -3.30 45.10 11.04
C THR A 61 -4.28 45.65 12.11
N ASP A 62 -5.21 44.82 12.63
CA ASP A 62 -6.07 45.15 13.80
C ASP A 62 -6.37 43.96 14.76
N ASP A 63 -6.84 44.27 15.98
CA ASP A 63 -6.74 43.53 17.28
C ASP A 63 -7.44 42.13 17.46
N GLU A 64 -7.92 41.46 16.41
CA GLU A 64 -8.47 40.08 16.50
C GLU A 64 -7.77 39.05 15.58
N ASP A 65 -6.49 39.26 15.26
CA ASP A 65 -5.68 38.40 14.37
C ASP A 65 -6.28 38.15 12.97
N VAL A 66 -7.21 39.00 12.54
CA VAL A 66 -7.73 39.04 11.17
C VAL A 66 -7.08 40.20 10.43
N VAL A 67 -6.09 39.88 9.59
CA VAL A 67 -5.52 40.85 8.63
C VAL A 67 -6.43 40.94 7.42
N ILE A 68 -7.04 42.11 7.20
CA ILE A 68 -7.83 42.41 6.00
C ILE A 68 -6.89 43.02 4.96
N ALA A 69 -6.47 42.22 3.98
CA ALA A 69 -5.84 42.74 2.77
C ALA A 69 -6.92 43.29 1.84
N ALA A 70 -6.99 44.61 1.70
CA ALA A 70 -7.75 45.24 0.62
C ALA A 70 -6.77 45.62 -0.48
N VAL A 71 -6.88 45.01 -1.66
CA VAL A 71 -6.33 45.62 -2.86
C VAL A 71 -7.47 46.09 -3.74
N ARG A 72 -7.50 47.40 -4.01
CA ARG A 72 -8.20 47.91 -5.19
C ARG A 72 -7.33 47.49 -6.36
N GLU A 73 -7.76 46.50 -7.14
CA GLU A 73 -6.89 45.76 -8.07
C GLU A 73 -5.70 45.10 -7.37
N GLY A 74 -5.84 43.81 -7.08
CA GLY A 74 -4.77 42.95 -6.57
C GLY A 74 -5.30 41.83 -5.68
N LEU A 75 -5.00 40.59 -6.05
CA LEU A 75 -5.31 39.44 -5.22
C LEU A 75 -4.08 39.13 -4.35
N SER A 76 -4.22 39.18 -3.02
CA SER A 76 -3.15 38.78 -2.10
C SER A 76 -3.24 37.29 -1.78
N TYR A 77 -2.31 36.53 -2.35
CA TYR A 77 -2.05 35.09 -2.17
C TYR A 77 -1.31 34.74 -0.86
N ALA A 78 -1.27 35.63 0.14
CA ALA A 78 -0.54 35.39 1.39
C ALA A 78 -1.23 34.36 2.30
N ARG A 79 -2.53 34.10 2.12
CA ARG A 79 -3.21 33.02 2.83
C ARG A 79 -3.12 31.67 2.12
N LEU A 80 -2.64 31.60 0.86
CA LEU A 80 -2.48 30.31 0.19
C LEU A 80 -1.20 29.61 0.67
N ILE A 81 -0.12 30.35 0.92
CA ILE A 81 1.11 29.79 1.49
C ILE A 81 0.89 29.43 2.97
N GLY A 82 0.24 30.28 3.77
CA GLY A 82 -0.11 29.93 5.16
C GLY A 82 -1.12 28.77 5.27
N VAL A 83 -2.15 28.72 4.43
CA VAL A 83 -3.11 27.59 4.40
C VAL A 83 -2.47 26.33 3.82
N MET A 84 -1.54 26.44 2.86
CA MET A 84 -0.76 25.29 2.40
C MET A 84 0.22 24.84 3.48
N GLU A 85 0.93 25.70 4.19
CA GLU A 85 1.83 25.30 5.28
C GLU A 85 1.07 24.69 6.47
N THR A 86 -0.09 25.25 6.84
CA THR A 86 -0.93 24.70 7.92
C THR A 86 -1.67 23.43 7.48
N LYS A 87 -2.20 23.31 6.25
CA LYS A 87 -2.77 22.04 5.75
C LYS A 87 -1.73 21.00 5.39
N VAL A 88 -0.52 21.36 4.97
CA VAL A 88 0.60 20.42 4.77
C VAL A 88 1.04 19.88 6.14
N ARG A 89 1.01 20.71 7.20
CA ARG A 89 1.22 20.27 8.59
C ARG A 89 0.05 19.47 9.18
N GLU A 90 -1.20 19.77 8.83
CA GLU A 90 -2.40 19.11 9.40
C GLU A 90 -2.91 17.91 8.58
N GLN A 91 -2.60 17.83 7.28
CA GLN A 91 -3.12 16.79 6.36
C GLN A 91 -2.03 15.92 5.72
N GLY A 92 -0.74 16.09 6.06
CA GLY A 92 0.33 15.20 5.59
C GLY A 92 0.50 15.14 4.06
N VAL A 93 0.01 16.16 3.34
CA VAL A 93 0.22 16.26 1.89
C VAL A 93 1.65 16.76 1.67
N HIS A 94 2.60 15.84 1.65
CA HIS A 94 3.96 16.17 1.25
C HIS A 94 3.98 16.50 -0.24
N LEU A 95 4.48 17.69 -0.56
CA LEU A 95 5.12 17.97 -1.83
C LEU A 95 6.13 16.85 -2.05
N ALA A 96 5.78 15.89 -2.91
CA ALA A 96 6.80 15.15 -3.62
C ALA A 96 7.70 16.22 -4.23
N LEU A 97 8.99 16.21 -3.89
CA LEU A 97 9.98 16.72 -4.84
C LEU A 97 9.51 16.14 -6.18
N PRO A 98 9.19 16.97 -7.19
CA PRO A 98 8.70 16.48 -8.45
C PRO A 98 9.58 15.30 -8.79
N GLU A 99 9.00 14.12 -9.01
CA GLU A 99 9.73 13.04 -9.65
C GLU A 99 10.42 13.73 -10.81
N VAL A 100 11.74 13.90 -10.71
CA VAL A 100 12.50 14.38 -11.82
C VAL A 100 12.37 13.18 -12.74
N GLU A 101 11.33 13.19 -13.57
CA GLU A 101 11.28 12.40 -14.78
C GLU A 101 12.53 12.84 -15.51
N ARG A 102 13.65 12.15 -15.21
CA ARG A 102 14.85 12.17 -16.01
C ARG A 102 14.32 11.76 -17.37
N LYS A 103 14.19 12.74 -18.26
CA LYS A 103 13.93 12.45 -19.67
C LYS A 103 14.90 11.36 -20.06
N ALA A 104 14.42 10.32 -20.74
CA ALA A 104 15.29 9.40 -21.44
C ALA A 104 16.30 10.26 -22.25
N GLY A 105 17.58 10.19 -21.88
CA GLY A 105 18.64 11.09 -22.38
C GLY A 105 19.27 12.09 -21.40
N GLY A 106 18.94 12.07 -20.10
CA GLY A 106 19.74 12.75 -19.07
C GLY A 106 21.12 12.09 -18.90
N ASN A 107 22.16 12.85 -18.50
CA ASN A 107 23.50 12.32 -18.28
C ASN A 107 23.50 11.28 -17.14
N ILE A 108 23.47 9.99 -17.48
CA ILE A 108 23.56 8.87 -16.53
C ILE A 108 25.00 8.36 -16.51
N HIS A 109 25.57 8.31 -15.32
CA HIS A 109 26.89 7.74 -15.05
C HIS A 109 26.72 6.40 -14.34
N ALA A 110 27.02 5.29 -15.01
CA ALA A 110 27.00 3.97 -14.38
C ALA A 110 28.39 3.60 -13.86
N PHE A 111 28.47 3.12 -12.63
CA PHE A 111 29.70 2.55 -12.06
C PHE A 111 29.62 1.04 -12.00
N ILE A 112 30.70 0.37 -12.39
CA ILE A 112 30.87 -1.08 -12.23
C ILE A 112 32.08 -1.28 -11.32
N CYS A 113 31.87 -1.98 -10.20
CA CYS A 113 32.90 -2.25 -9.20
C CYS A 113 33.06 -3.76 -9.00
N ASN A 114 34.23 -4.19 -8.56
CA ASN A 114 34.46 -5.60 -8.22
C ASN A 114 34.34 -5.83 -6.72
N VAL A 115 33.79 -6.99 -6.35
CA VAL A 115 33.70 -7.45 -4.96
C VAL A 115 34.24 -8.87 -4.85
N GLU A 116 34.89 -9.17 -3.73
CA GLU A 116 35.36 -10.52 -3.41
C GLU A 116 34.28 -11.34 -2.69
N GLU A 117 34.43 -12.66 -2.66
CA GLU A 117 33.53 -13.52 -1.88
C GLU A 117 33.71 -13.29 -0.36
N GLN A 118 34.95 -13.04 0.07
CA GLN A 118 35.31 -12.80 1.48
C GLN A 118 35.22 -11.31 1.84
N GLU A 119 35.29 -10.99 3.13
CA GLU A 119 35.37 -9.60 3.60
C GLU A 119 36.62 -8.92 3.03
N ASP A 120 36.44 -7.83 2.28
CA ASP A 120 37.54 -7.17 1.57
C ASP A 120 37.38 -5.64 1.58
N TRP A 121 38.48 -4.90 1.45
CA TRP A 121 38.47 -3.44 1.42
C TRP A 121 37.61 -2.87 0.28
N ARG A 122 37.42 -3.61 -0.81
CA ARG A 122 36.56 -3.21 -1.94
C ARG A 122 35.11 -3.03 -1.55
N ASP A 123 34.63 -3.72 -0.52
CA ASP A 123 33.29 -3.52 0.04
C ASP A 123 33.10 -2.04 0.44
N PHE A 124 34.11 -1.42 1.05
CA PHE A 124 34.09 0.00 1.39
C PHE A 124 34.25 0.92 0.18
N SER A 125 34.99 0.49 -0.84
CA SER A 125 35.11 1.25 -2.09
C SER A 125 33.78 1.34 -2.83
N VAL A 126 32.99 0.26 -2.82
CA VAL A 126 31.63 0.26 -3.35
C VAL A 126 30.75 1.26 -2.61
N LEU A 127 30.83 1.31 -1.28
CA LEU A 127 30.07 2.28 -0.48
C LEU A 127 30.42 3.73 -0.82
N ALA A 128 31.71 4.06 -0.91
CA ALA A 128 32.17 5.38 -1.29
C ALA A 128 31.79 5.74 -2.75
N ALA A 129 31.82 4.73 -3.64
CA ALA A 129 31.36 4.85 -5.02
C ALA A 129 29.86 5.11 -5.11
N VAL A 130 29.01 4.50 -4.26
CA VAL A 130 27.56 4.75 -4.23
C VAL A 130 27.25 6.21 -3.91
N ALA A 131 27.86 6.78 -2.86
CA ALA A 131 27.64 8.18 -2.50
C ALA A 131 28.07 9.14 -3.62
N THR A 132 29.24 8.90 -4.21
CA THR A 132 29.76 9.71 -5.33
C THR A 132 28.91 9.55 -6.60
N ASN A 133 28.45 8.33 -6.89
CA ASN A 133 27.61 8.07 -8.04
C ASN A 133 26.21 8.69 -7.88
N ALA A 134 25.67 8.71 -6.65
CA ALA A 134 24.44 9.42 -6.33
C ALA A 134 24.58 10.91 -6.67
N HIS A 135 25.68 11.56 -6.27
CA HIS A 135 25.97 12.96 -6.63
C HIS A 135 25.97 13.20 -8.14
N LEU A 136 26.75 12.41 -8.87
CA LEU A 136 26.80 12.49 -10.34
C LEU A 136 25.44 12.24 -11.00
N ASN A 137 24.58 11.47 -10.33
CA ASN A 137 23.26 11.11 -10.81
C ASN A 137 22.12 11.84 -10.08
N SER A 138 22.36 13.03 -9.52
CA SER A 138 21.31 13.86 -8.92
C SER A 138 20.48 13.13 -7.85
N GLY A 139 21.15 12.33 -7.02
CA GLY A 139 20.59 11.55 -5.93
C GLY A 139 20.23 10.10 -6.26
N ILE A 140 20.23 9.66 -7.53
CA ILE A 140 19.79 8.30 -7.92
C ILE A 140 20.99 7.44 -8.35
N PRO A 141 21.52 6.56 -7.49
CA PRO A 141 22.70 5.76 -7.85
C PRO A 141 22.41 4.77 -8.99
N ALA A 142 23.41 4.57 -9.84
CA ALA A 142 23.51 3.54 -10.86
C ALA A 142 24.84 2.78 -10.69
N VAL A 143 24.89 1.91 -9.68
CA VAL A 143 26.08 1.14 -9.31
C VAL A 143 25.79 -0.35 -9.49
N ILE A 144 26.72 -1.06 -10.12
CA ILE A 144 26.65 -2.50 -10.33
C ILE A 144 27.92 -3.09 -9.74
N VAL A 145 27.81 -4.28 -9.15
CA VAL A 145 28.99 -5.08 -8.79
C VAL A 145 29.09 -6.31 -9.68
N ASP A 146 30.32 -6.68 -9.99
CA ASP A 146 30.67 -7.96 -10.59
C ASP A 146 31.42 -8.78 -9.53
N ASP A 147 30.83 -9.91 -9.14
CA ASP A 147 31.42 -10.89 -8.21
C ASP A 147 32.25 -11.97 -8.93
N THR A 148 32.59 -11.75 -10.21
CA THR A 148 33.35 -12.61 -11.12
C THR A 148 32.63 -13.90 -11.55
N SER A 149 31.33 -14.01 -11.26
CA SER A 149 30.50 -15.15 -11.67
C SER A 149 29.86 -14.94 -13.04
N PRO A 150 30.07 -15.83 -14.03
CA PRO A 150 29.49 -15.69 -15.37
C PRO A 150 27.97 -15.92 -15.41
N ALA A 151 27.31 -16.18 -14.27
CA ALA A 151 25.91 -16.56 -14.22
C ALA A 151 24.93 -15.42 -14.57
N ASP A 152 25.38 -14.17 -14.47
CA ASP A 152 24.54 -12.97 -14.63
C ASP A 152 25.15 -11.90 -15.58
N ASP A 153 26.20 -12.23 -16.35
CA ASP A 153 26.86 -11.31 -17.29
C ASP A 153 25.87 -10.68 -18.30
N ASP A 154 24.98 -11.49 -18.84
CA ASP A 154 23.94 -11.05 -19.78
C ASP A 154 22.84 -10.22 -19.09
N ALA A 155 22.66 -10.36 -17.77
CA ALA A 155 21.77 -9.51 -16.97
C ALA A 155 22.38 -8.12 -16.73
N ILE A 156 23.70 -8.04 -16.48
CA ILE A 156 24.43 -6.77 -16.42
C ILE A 156 24.29 -6.04 -17.76
N GLN A 157 24.60 -6.73 -18.86
CA GLN A 157 24.47 -6.13 -20.19
C GLN A 157 23.02 -5.71 -20.47
N ASN A 158 22.02 -6.53 -20.11
CA ASN A 158 20.62 -6.17 -20.31
C ASN A 158 20.23 -4.89 -19.55
N LEU A 159 20.70 -4.71 -18.32
CA LEU A 159 20.43 -3.50 -17.55
C LEU A 159 21.06 -2.26 -18.21
N LEU A 160 22.32 -2.35 -18.64
CA LEU A 160 23.02 -1.26 -19.32
C LEU A 160 22.36 -0.90 -20.65
N ASP A 161 21.95 -1.91 -21.43
CA ASP A 161 21.25 -1.72 -22.71
C ASP A 161 19.89 -1.03 -22.51
N ARG A 162 19.20 -1.25 -21.40
CA ARG A 162 17.93 -0.56 -21.11
C ARG A 162 18.13 0.82 -20.49
N LEU A 163 19.11 0.95 -19.60
CA LEU A 163 19.41 2.21 -18.90
C LEU A 163 20.02 3.25 -19.83
N GLN A 164 20.76 2.80 -20.85
CA GLN A 164 21.44 3.65 -21.84
C GLN A 164 22.29 4.76 -21.18
N PRO A 165 23.28 4.41 -20.31
CA PRO A 165 24.11 5.40 -19.66
C PRO A 165 24.96 6.18 -20.68
N ASN A 166 25.28 7.44 -20.38
CA ASN A 166 26.18 8.25 -21.19
C ASN A 166 27.64 7.89 -20.91
N GLN A 167 27.93 7.49 -19.68
CA GLN A 167 29.25 7.12 -19.22
C GLN A 167 29.17 5.85 -18.38
N VAL A 168 30.08 4.91 -18.63
CA VAL A 168 30.32 3.74 -17.78
C VAL A 168 31.75 3.84 -17.26
N THR A 169 31.91 3.85 -15.94
CA THR A 169 33.22 3.79 -15.28
C THR A 169 33.39 2.43 -14.63
N ILE A 170 34.44 1.70 -15.02
CA ILE A 170 34.74 0.36 -14.50
C ILE A 170 35.94 0.47 -13.56
N PHE A 171 35.75 0.15 -12.28
CA PHE A 171 36.81 0.08 -11.27
C PHE A 171 37.31 -1.36 -11.14
N ARG A 172 38.60 -1.58 -11.31
CA ARG A 172 39.22 -2.91 -11.25
C ARG A 172 40.64 -2.89 -10.71
N SER A 173 41.13 -4.02 -10.21
CA SER A 173 42.57 -4.18 -9.95
C SER A 173 43.35 -4.48 -11.24
N GLU A 174 44.68 -4.28 -11.24
CA GLU A 174 45.52 -4.56 -12.43
C GLU A 174 45.52 -6.05 -12.83
N ASP A 175 45.29 -6.94 -11.88
CA ASP A 175 45.35 -8.39 -12.06
C ASP A 175 44.01 -9.00 -12.53
N GLU A 176 42.93 -8.22 -12.50
CA GLU A 176 41.59 -8.65 -12.90
C GLU A 176 41.36 -8.47 -14.41
N LYS A 177 41.10 -9.58 -15.10
CA LYS A 177 40.57 -9.56 -16.48
C LYS A 177 39.06 -9.73 -16.42
N LEU A 178 38.33 -8.83 -17.07
CA LEU A 178 36.89 -9.01 -17.33
C LEU A 178 36.65 -10.40 -17.94
N GLN A 179 35.92 -11.24 -17.21
CA GLN A 179 35.32 -12.43 -17.81
C GLN A 179 34.10 -11.93 -18.58
N GLY A 180 34.20 -11.81 -19.90
CA GLY A 180 33.10 -11.31 -20.73
C GLY A 180 33.16 -9.81 -21.01
N GLN A 181 32.87 -9.43 -22.26
CA GLN A 181 32.91 -8.04 -22.71
C GLN A 181 31.64 -7.31 -22.24
N VAL A 182 31.60 -6.80 -21.01
CA VAL A 182 30.62 -5.76 -20.67
C VAL A 182 30.97 -4.54 -21.52
N LYS A 183 30.20 -4.34 -22.58
CA LYS A 183 30.29 -3.16 -23.42
C LYS A 183 29.30 -2.19 -22.80
N GLY A 184 29.69 -0.94 -22.60
CA GLY A 184 28.67 0.09 -22.37
C GLY A 184 27.59 0.04 -23.46
N SER A 185 26.50 0.78 -23.29
CA SER A 185 25.56 0.95 -24.42
C SER A 185 26.33 1.44 -25.66
N GLU A 186 25.81 1.21 -26.87
CA GLU A 186 26.50 1.60 -28.12
C GLU A 186 26.89 3.08 -28.15
N SER A 187 26.22 3.93 -27.37
CA SER A 187 26.47 5.36 -27.21
C SER A 187 27.28 5.77 -25.98
N ALA A 188 27.59 4.86 -25.05
CA ALA A 188 28.28 5.19 -23.79
C ALA A 188 29.79 5.38 -24.00
N GLY A 189 30.34 6.43 -23.39
CA GLY A 189 31.78 6.48 -23.11
C GLY A 189 32.12 5.42 -22.06
N VAL A 190 33.07 4.53 -22.34
CA VAL A 190 33.56 3.55 -21.36
C VAL A 190 34.94 4.00 -20.87
N THR A 191 35.11 4.09 -19.56
CA THR A 191 36.38 4.43 -18.92
C THR A 191 36.73 3.37 -17.90
N GLU A 192 37.87 2.73 -18.10
CA GLU A 192 38.43 1.78 -17.14
C GLU A 192 39.38 2.53 -16.21
N ARG A 193 39.22 2.33 -14.90
CA ARG A 193 40.08 2.87 -13.87
C ARG A 193 40.67 1.73 -13.06
N THR A 194 41.99 1.68 -13.04
CA THR A 194 42.71 0.85 -12.08
C THR A 194 42.49 1.43 -10.68
N CYS A 195 42.02 0.60 -9.76
CA CYS A 195 41.79 0.92 -8.36
C CYS A 195 42.21 -0.29 -7.52
N ASN A 196 43.42 -0.26 -6.98
CA ASN A 196 44.05 -1.33 -6.21
C ASN A 196 43.98 -1.09 -4.69
N SER A 197 43.50 0.08 -4.24
CA SER A 197 43.41 0.41 -2.82
C SER A 197 42.32 1.43 -2.50
N LEU A 198 41.95 1.54 -1.21
CA LEU A 198 41.05 2.58 -0.72
C LEU A 198 41.60 3.99 -0.94
N LYS A 199 42.94 4.16 -0.90
CA LYS A 199 43.57 5.45 -1.16
C LYS A 199 43.27 5.94 -2.58
N GLU A 200 43.42 5.07 -3.58
CA GLU A 200 43.12 5.41 -4.97
C GLU A 200 41.62 5.70 -5.18
N MET A 201 40.73 5.00 -4.47
CA MET A 201 39.31 5.33 -4.47
C MET A 201 39.03 6.71 -3.86
N ASN A 202 39.64 7.04 -2.71
CA ASN A 202 39.49 8.35 -2.09
C ASN A 202 40.06 9.48 -2.98
N GLU A 203 41.17 9.25 -3.68
CA GLU A 203 41.73 10.20 -4.66
C GLU A 203 40.75 10.46 -5.81
N PHE A 204 40.11 9.41 -6.33
CA PHE A 204 39.06 9.54 -7.33
C PHE A 204 37.87 10.37 -6.82
N ILE A 205 37.43 10.13 -5.59
CA ILE A 205 36.33 10.87 -4.97
C ILE A 205 36.70 12.34 -4.80
N ALA A 206 37.86 12.63 -4.20
CA ALA A 206 38.35 14.00 -4.01
C ALA A 206 38.44 14.75 -5.35
N THR A 207 38.89 14.07 -6.41
CA THR A 207 38.96 14.65 -7.77
C THR A 207 37.56 14.89 -8.36
N THR A 208 36.63 13.97 -8.15
CA THR A 208 35.25 14.09 -8.68
C THR A 208 34.50 15.25 -8.03
N TRP A 209 34.77 15.52 -6.75
CA TRP A 209 34.16 16.59 -5.98
C TRP A 209 34.99 17.89 -5.94
N ALA A 210 36.09 17.97 -6.70
CA ALA A 210 37.03 19.07 -6.61
C ALA A 210 36.33 20.44 -6.87
N GLY A 211 36.40 21.33 -5.87
CA GLY A 211 35.78 22.66 -5.93
C GLY A 211 34.31 22.71 -5.51
N GLU A 212 33.68 21.57 -5.19
CA GLU A 212 32.26 21.48 -4.79
C GLU A 212 32.06 21.08 -3.32
N ILE A 213 33.13 20.62 -2.64
CA ILE A 213 33.03 20.13 -1.25
C ILE A 213 32.67 21.27 -0.29
N LYS A 214 31.53 21.12 0.39
CA LYS A 214 31.06 22.02 1.47
C LYS A 214 31.02 21.36 2.84
N LEU A 215 31.02 20.03 2.85
CA LEU A 215 31.03 19.16 4.02
C LEU A 215 31.60 17.82 3.56
N ALA A 216 32.32 17.11 4.43
CA ALA A 216 32.79 15.77 4.14
C ALA A 216 32.31 14.78 5.20
N VAL A 217 31.99 13.56 4.77
CA VAL A 217 31.69 12.44 5.67
C VAL A 217 32.89 11.49 5.70
N VAL A 218 33.32 11.11 6.90
CA VAL A 218 34.47 10.22 7.09
C VAL A 218 34.06 9.04 7.96
N VAL A 219 34.44 7.84 7.53
CA VAL A 219 34.21 6.61 8.28
C VAL A 219 35.45 5.72 8.26
N SER A 220 35.59 4.89 9.28
CA SER A 220 36.71 3.97 9.43
C SER A 220 36.42 2.61 8.80
N THR A 221 37.47 1.95 8.28
CA THR A 221 37.39 0.55 7.81
C THR A 221 37.17 -0.46 8.94
N ALA A 222 37.35 -0.04 10.20
CA ALA A 222 37.08 -0.91 11.35
C ALA A 222 35.58 -1.09 11.64
N ASP A 223 34.72 -0.19 11.13
CA ASP A 223 33.28 -0.22 11.37
C ASP A 223 32.46 -0.26 10.07
N TYR A 224 32.31 -1.47 9.53
CA TYR A 224 31.49 -1.71 8.35
C TYR A 224 30.02 -1.33 8.54
N GLY A 225 29.46 -1.51 9.73
CA GLY A 225 28.07 -1.14 10.01
C GLY A 225 27.86 0.35 9.85
N ASN A 226 28.73 1.16 10.46
CA ASN A 226 28.67 2.61 10.31
C ASN A 226 29.06 3.08 8.91
N ALA A 227 29.85 2.34 8.14
CA ALA A 227 30.11 2.68 6.73
C ALA A 227 28.84 2.60 5.85
N LEU A 228 27.95 1.65 6.14
CA LEU A 228 26.63 1.57 5.48
C LEU A 228 25.78 2.81 5.78
N LEU A 229 25.69 3.20 7.04
CA LEU A 229 25.00 4.41 7.48
C LEU A 229 25.64 5.68 6.88
N ALA A 230 26.97 5.77 6.92
CA ALA A 230 27.75 6.91 6.42
C ALA A 230 27.49 7.16 4.94
N THR A 231 27.31 6.11 4.15
CA THR A 231 26.97 6.22 2.73
C THR A 231 25.62 6.92 2.53
N SER A 232 24.58 6.46 3.21
CA SER A 232 23.25 7.10 3.12
C SER A 232 23.24 8.52 3.68
N LEU A 233 23.98 8.77 4.76
CA LEU A 233 24.09 10.10 5.34
C LEU A 233 24.84 11.07 4.41
N ALA A 234 25.94 10.62 3.78
CA ALA A 234 26.69 11.41 2.80
C ALA A 234 25.81 11.80 1.61
N CYS A 235 24.96 10.88 1.12
CA CYS A 235 23.96 11.18 0.09
C CYS A 235 22.98 12.28 0.54
N LEU A 236 22.41 12.17 1.75
CA LEU A 236 21.47 13.16 2.29
C LEU A 236 22.10 14.54 2.47
N LEU A 237 23.36 14.58 2.91
CA LEU A 237 24.11 15.82 3.13
C LEU A 237 24.75 16.38 1.85
N GLN A 238 24.60 15.69 0.71
CA GLN A 238 25.27 16.02 -0.55
C GLN A 238 26.78 16.23 -0.37
N ALA A 239 27.42 15.23 0.24
CA ALA A 239 28.84 15.27 0.60
C ALA A 239 29.60 14.03 0.09
N PRO A 240 30.92 14.14 -0.18
CA PRO A 240 31.76 12.98 -0.42
C PRO A 240 31.85 12.10 0.82
N LEU A 241 31.87 10.78 0.61
CA LEU A 241 32.24 9.79 1.62
C LEU A 241 33.71 9.41 1.45
N PHE A 242 34.53 9.67 2.46
CA PHE A 242 35.88 9.15 2.55
C PHE A 242 35.95 8.00 3.55
N VAL A 243 36.62 6.92 3.17
CA VAL A 243 36.83 5.77 4.05
C VAL A 243 38.30 5.67 4.40
N THR A 244 38.63 5.47 5.67
CA THR A 244 40.02 5.49 6.12
C THR A 244 40.37 4.38 7.09
N GLU A 245 41.63 3.95 7.07
CA GLU A 245 42.21 3.13 8.14
C GLU A 245 42.77 4.02 9.26
N ASN A 246 43.33 5.19 8.90
CA ASN A 246 43.91 6.14 9.84
C ASN A 246 43.51 7.58 9.52
N ALA A 247 43.34 8.42 10.53
CA ALA A 247 42.93 9.82 10.34
C ALA A 247 43.83 10.62 9.38
N GLY A 248 45.13 10.30 9.35
CA GLY A 248 46.13 10.97 8.50
C GLY A 248 45.89 10.79 7.00
N ASP A 249 45.39 9.62 6.57
CA ASP A 249 45.30 9.27 5.15
C ASP A 249 44.37 10.19 4.37
N VAL A 250 43.27 10.64 5.00
CA VAL A 250 42.30 11.54 4.36
C VAL A 250 42.76 13.00 4.42
N SER A 251 43.48 13.38 5.48
CA SER A 251 44.00 14.74 5.65
C SER A 251 45.04 15.13 4.59
N GLU A 252 45.74 14.15 4.02
CA GLU A 252 46.67 14.38 2.90
C GLU A 252 45.96 14.62 1.56
N LEU A 253 44.72 14.14 1.43
CA LEU A 253 43.94 14.19 0.19
C LEU A 253 43.10 15.46 0.06
N THR A 254 42.80 16.11 1.19
CA THR A 254 41.81 17.18 1.26
C THR A 254 42.18 18.26 2.28
N ASP A 255 42.02 19.54 1.90
CA ASP A 255 42.18 20.65 2.84
C ASP A 255 40.88 20.86 3.65
N PHE A 256 40.71 20.04 4.68
CA PHE A 256 39.55 20.10 5.57
C PHE A 256 39.41 21.43 6.31
N GLY A 257 40.48 22.21 6.48
CA GLY A 257 40.41 23.49 7.23
C GLY A 257 39.39 24.49 6.66
N SER A 258 38.92 24.25 5.43
CA SER A 258 37.93 25.07 4.73
C SER A 258 36.46 24.63 4.89
N TYR A 259 36.15 23.45 5.43
CA TYR A 259 34.76 22.95 5.58
C TYR A 259 34.55 21.97 6.76
N PRO A 260 33.32 21.87 7.30
CA PRO A 260 33.01 20.92 8.37
C PRO A 260 33.16 19.45 7.96
N VAL A 261 33.47 18.60 8.94
CA VAL A 261 33.59 17.14 8.78
C VAL A 261 32.62 16.43 9.71
N VAL A 262 31.92 15.44 9.18
CA VAL A 262 31.08 14.52 9.96
C VAL A 262 31.78 13.16 10.03
N THR A 263 32.06 12.68 11.24
CA THR A 263 32.65 11.35 11.44
C THR A 263 31.60 10.36 11.92
N LEU A 264 31.67 9.12 11.42
CA LEU A 264 30.78 8.04 11.85
C LEU A 264 31.54 6.94 12.57
N GLY A 265 30.96 6.46 13.67
CA GLY A 265 31.56 5.47 14.56
C GLY A 265 32.30 6.08 15.76
N GLU A 266 32.42 5.29 16.82
CA GLU A 266 33.10 5.68 18.06
C GLU A 266 34.64 5.64 17.91
N ASP A 267 35.15 4.86 16.97
CA ASP A 267 36.57 4.68 16.70
C ASP A 267 37.24 5.92 16.07
N LEU A 268 36.43 6.86 15.56
CA LEU A 268 36.86 8.17 15.08
C LEU A 268 36.51 9.32 16.05
N ALA A 269 36.21 9.03 17.32
CA ALA A 269 35.85 10.07 18.30
C ALA A 269 36.97 11.12 18.50
N ASP A 270 38.24 10.70 18.42
CA ASP A 270 39.41 11.58 18.56
C ASP A 270 39.94 12.12 17.21
N PHE A 271 39.20 11.89 16.11
CA PHE A 271 39.59 12.35 14.78
C PHE A 271 39.74 13.88 14.74
N LYS A 272 40.87 14.34 14.21
CA LYS A 272 41.16 15.77 14.01
C LYS A 272 41.41 16.03 12.54
N ALA A 273 40.72 17.03 12.00
CA ALA A 273 40.87 17.48 10.62
C ALA A 273 41.39 18.92 10.58
N GLY A 274 42.63 19.13 11.07
CA GLY A 274 43.21 20.47 11.18
C GLY A 274 42.33 21.40 12.04
N ASP A 275 41.96 22.55 11.49
CA ASP A 275 41.09 23.55 12.13
C ASP A 275 39.59 23.35 11.84
N ALA A 276 39.22 22.31 11.08
CA ALA A 276 37.84 22.02 10.71
C ALA A 276 36.97 21.69 11.93
N LYS A 277 35.70 22.12 11.89
CA LYS A 277 34.70 21.66 12.86
C LYS A 277 34.36 20.20 12.57
N VAL A 278 34.61 19.33 13.54
CA VAL A 278 34.26 17.89 13.47
C VAL A 278 32.98 17.64 14.27
N VAL A 279 31.99 16.98 13.65
CA VAL A 279 30.76 16.49 14.29
C VAL A 279 30.82 14.96 14.30
N SER A 280 30.86 14.37 15.49
CA SER A 280 30.91 12.90 15.64
C SER A 280 29.50 12.33 15.81
N ILE A 281 29.17 11.34 14.97
CA ILE A 281 27.89 10.62 14.95
C ILE A 281 28.18 9.13 15.20
N PRO A 282 27.96 8.63 16.43
CA PRO A 282 28.35 7.26 16.78
C PRO A 282 27.41 6.19 16.19
N ASP A 283 26.14 6.54 15.96
CA ASP A 283 25.10 5.60 15.53
C ASP A 283 23.98 6.31 14.76
N ILE A 284 23.02 5.52 14.27
CA ILE A 284 21.85 6.00 13.53
C ILE A 284 20.90 6.87 14.36
N VAL A 285 20.75 6.64 15.67
CA VAL A 285 19.86 7.44 16.52
C VAL A 285 20.39 8.87 16.59
N LYS A 286 21.72 9.02 16.70
CA LYS A 286 22.40 10.32 16.59
C LYS A 286 22.37 10.90 15.18
N ALA A 287 22.50 10.08 14.14
CA ALA A 287 22.36 10.55 12.75
C ALA A 287 20.95 11.11 12.49
N ALA A 288 19.92 10.41 12.96
CA ALA A 288 18.53 10.81 12.88
C ALA A 288 18.25 12.11 13.64
N ALA A 289 18.80 12.25 14.85
CA ALA A 289 18.69 13.49 15.63
C ALA A 289 19.39 14.65 14.92
N TYR A 290 20.59 14.42 14.39
CA TYR A 290 21.33 15.41 13.62
C TYR A 290 20.53 15.90 12.40
N LEU A 291 19.99 14.98 11.58
CA LEU A 291 19.18 15.35 10.42
C LEU A 291 17.89 16.08 10.80
N LYS A 292 17.26 15.70 11.91
CA LYS A 292 16.09 16.40 12.45
C LYS A 292 16.42 17.83 12.86
N ASP A 293 17.57 18.04 13.50
CA ASP A 293 18.05 19.37 13.90
C ASP A 293 18.40 20.24 12.67
N GLU A 294 18.88 19.62 11.59
CA GLU A 294 19.12 20.27 10.28
C GLU A 294 17.83 20.44 9.45
N GLY A 295 16.67 20.02 9.95
CA GLY A 295 15.38 20.15 9.27
C GLY A 295 15.16 19.19 8.09
N ILE A 296 15.97 18.12 7.99
CA ILE A 296 15.88 17.11 6.94
C ILE A 296 14.96 15.97 7.40
N ALA A 297 13.82 15.81 6.72
CA ALA A 297 12.87 14.75 7.02
C ALA A 297 13.32 13.40 6.45
N VAL A 298 13.27 12.34 7.26
CA VAL A 298 13.62 10.97 6.87
C VAL A 298 12.38 10.09 6.95
N ASN A 299 11.89 9.64 5.80
CA ASN A 299 10.67 8.82 5.70
C ASN A 299 10.93 7.40 5.17
N TYR A 300 12.19 7.06 4.89
CA TYR A 300 12.62 5.79 4.34
C TYR A 300 13.77 5.22 5.17
N ILE A 301 13.60 4.00 5.69
CA ILE A 301 14.64 3.28 6.40
C ILE A 301 14.96 1.98 5.65
N ALA A 302 16.24 1.79 5.29
CA ALA A 302 16.76 0.52 4.80
C ALA A 302 17.39 -0.26 5.95
N LEU A 303 16.69 -1.27 6.46
CA LEU A 303 17.16 -2.14 7.53
C LEU A 303 18.03 -3.26 6.95
N THR A 304 19.25 -3.42 7.45
CA THR A 304 20.13 -4.51 6.99
C THR A 304 21.04 -5.02 8.10
N ASN A 305 21.62 -6.21 7.91
CA ASN A 305 22.56 -6.80 8.86
C ASN A 305 24.00 -6.75 8.31
N PRO A 306 24.92 -6.00 8.94
CA PRO A 306 26.31 -5.92 8.51
C PRO A 306 27.03 -7.28 8.46
N LEU A 307 26.61 -8.28 9.26
CA LEU A 307 27.19 -9.63 9.22
C LEU A 307 26.93 -10.36 7.90
N ASP A 308 25.94 -9.90 7.11
CA ASP A 308 25.64 -10.44 5.78
C ASP A 308 26.85 -10.31 4.82
N ARG A 309 27.77 -9.37 5.08
CA ARG A 309 29.05 -9.23 4.38
C ARG A 309 29.93 -10.49 4.44
N LYS A 310 29.76 -11.32 5.46
CA LYS A 310 30.48 -12.60 5.64
C LYS A 310 29.88 -13.73 4.80
N THR A 311 28.76 -13.49 4.14
CA THR A 311 28.10 -14.44 3.26
C THR A 311 28.39 -14.08 1.80
N LYS A 312 28.18 -15.03 0.88
CA LYS A 312 28.29 -14.75 -0.57
C LYS A 312 27.21 -13.78 -1.08
N LEU A 313 26.16 -13.51 -0.31
CA LEU A 313 25.04 -12.68 -0.75
C LEU A 313 25.39 -11.19 -0.70
N LYS A 314 26.11 -10.73 0.35
CA LYS A 314 26.53 -9.34 0.58
C LYS A 314 25.46 -8.28 0.26
N LEU A 315 24.19 -8.57 0.46
CA LEU A 315 23.05 -7.69 0.15
C LEU A 315 23.06 -6.43 1.01
N SER A 316 23.70 -6.45 2.18
CA SER A 316 23.91 -5.25 2.99
C SER A 316 24.55 -4.09 2.22
N LEU A 317 25.41 -4.37 1.23
CA LEU A 317 26.03 -3.36 0.36
C LEU A 317 25.02 -2.64 -0.55
N THR A 318 23.84 -3.22 -0.77
CA THR A 318 22.79 -2.62 -1.61
C THR A 318 21.87 -1.68 -0.84
N ALA A 319 21.83 -1.77 0.49
CA ALA A 319 20.95 -0.95 1.32
C ALA A 319 21.15 0.57 1.12
N PRO A 320 22.39 1.08 1.00
CA PRO A 320 22.62 2.49 0.72
C PRO A 320 22.09 2.95 -0.65
N ILE A 321 22.02 2.09 -1.67
CA ILE A 321 21.49 2.48 -3.00
C ILE A 321 20.04 2.92 -2.87
N TYR A 322 19.24 2.11 -2.18
CA TYR A 322 17.83 2.42 -1.94
C TYR A 322 17.67 3.63 -1.03
N ALA A 323 18.44 3.71 0.07
CA ALA A 323 18.37 4.83 0.99
C ALA A 323 18.73 6.16 0.29
N CYS A 324 19.81 6.21 -0.49
CA CYS A 324 20.22 7.41 -1.23
C CYS A 324 19.13 7.89 -2.20
N ALA A 325 18.55 6.97 -2.99
CA ALA A 325 17.54 7.32 -3.98
C ALA A 325 16.23 7.89 -3.38
N HIS A 326 15.90 7.50 -2.15
CA HIS A 326 14.66 7.88 -1.48
C HIS A 326 14.84 8.90 -0.35
N GLY A 327 16.03 9.49 -0.22
CA GLY A 327 16.31 10.42 0.89
C GLY A 327 16.15 9.76 2.27
N GLY A 328 16.65 8.53 2.39
CA GLY A 328 16.51 7.68 3.58
C GLY A 328 17.83 7.45 4.32
N LEU A 329 17.74 6.66 5.40
CA LEU A 329 18.89 6.18 6.16
C LEU A 329 18.98 4.66 6.13
N VAL A 330 20.22 4.15 6.17
CA VAL A 330 20.47 2.74 6.45
C VAL A 330 20.52 2.52 7.96
N LEU A 331 19.74 1.56 8.44
CA LEU A 331 19.81 1.01 9.80
C LEU A 331 20.65 -0.27 9.79
N PRO A 332 21.95 -0.20 10.11
CA PRO A 332 22.79 -1.38 10.29
C PRO A 332 22.48 -2.05 11.63
N LEU A 333 22.03 -3.30 11.60
CA LEU A 333 21.75 -4.07 12.81
C LEU A 333 23.01 -4.35 13.62
N LYS A 334 22.96 -4.04 14.91
CA LYS A 334 24.02 -4.36 15.87
C LYS A 334 23.68 -5.60 16.68
N ASP A 335 24.66 -6.48 16.90
CA ASP A 335 24.54 -7.67 17.76
C ASP A 335 23.41 -8.65 17.41
N VAL A 336 23.00 -8.71 16.14
CA VAL A 336 21.99 -9.65 15.61
C VAL A 336 22.68 -10.75 14.81
N ALA A 337 22.62 -11.99 15.28
CA ALA A 337 23.20 -13.14 14.58
C ALA A 337 22.42 -13.49 13.30
N LEU A 338 23.10 -14.09 12.33
CA LEU A 338 22.50 -14.61 11.09
C LEU A 338 21.75 -15.92 11.39
N GLU A 339 20.52 -15.83 11.86
CA GLU A 339 19.70 -17.00 12.17
C GLU A 339 18.20 -16.74 11.95
N LYS A 340 17.47 -17.80 11.61
CA LYS A 340 16.01 -17.72 11.47
C LYS A 340 15.34 -17.51 12.83
N ALA A 341 14.44 -16.54 12.93
CA ALA A 341 13.63 -16.36 14.14
C ALA A 341 12.54 -17.44 14.24
N LYS A 342 12.57 -18.21 15.33
CA LYS A 342 11.63 -19.31 15.56
C LYS A 342 10.22 -18.85 15.96
N ALA A 343 10.10 -17.61 16.46
CA ALA A 343 8.86 -17.00 16.94
C ALA A 343 9.03 -15.46 17.04
N LEU A 344 7.93 -14.74 17.30
CA LEU A 344 7.91 -13.27 17.42
C LEU A 344 8.80 -12.71 18.54
N ASP A 345 9.01 -13.48 19.60
CA ASP A 345 9.76 -13.16 20.81
C ASP A 345 11.19 -13.74 20.79
N ALA A 346 11.60 -14.36 19.68
CA ALA A 346 12.93 -14.90 19.53
C ALA A 346 14.01 -13.80 19.65
N ALA A 347 15.12 -14.12 20.32
CA ALA A 347 16.15 -13.14 20.68
C ALA A 347 16.67 -12.26 19.52
N PRO A 348 16.95 -12.78 18.30
CA PRO A 348 17.36 -11.93 17.17
C PRO A 348 16.30 -10.89 16.83
N LEU A 349 15.04 -11.30 16.77
CA LEU A 349 13.94 -10.44 16.39
C LEU A 349 13.64 -9.39 17.47
N THR A 350 13.73 -9.76 18.75
CA THR A 350 13.62 -8.81 19.88
C THR A 350 14.66 -7.68 19.77
N LYS A 351 15.92 -8.01 19.48
CA LYS A 351 16.98 -7.01 19.29
C LYS A 351 16.73 -6.08 18.11
N VAL A 352 16.22 -6.60 16.99
CA VAL A 352 15.84 -5.79 15.82
C VAL A 352 14.75 -4.80 16.20
N LYS A 353 13.71 -5.26 16.90
CA LYS A 353 12.58 -4.43 17.35
C LYS A 353 13.04 -3.32 18.30
N GLU A 354 13.96 -3.60 19.22
CA GLU A 354 14.54 -2.62 20.13
C GLU A 354 15.29 -1.51 19.38
N GLN A 355 16.10 -1.87 18.38
CA GLN A 355 16.84 -0.91 17.57
C GLN A 355 15.92 -0.04 16.71
N LEU A 356 14.88 -0.63 16.08
CA LEU A 356 13.88 0.14 15.33
C LEU A 356 13.10 1.10 16.24
N LYS A 357 12.70 0.67 17.45
CA LYS A 357 12.04 1.55 18.42
C LYS A 357 12.88 2.79 18.74
N GLY A 358 14.18 2.62 18.97
CA GLY A 358 15.09 3.74 19.23
C GLY A 358 15.12 4.76 18.08
N VAL A 359 15.03 4.30 16.83
CA VAL A 359 14.92 5.19 15.66
C VAL A 359 13.56 5.88 15.61
N TYR A 360 12.48 5.14 15.85
CA TYR A 360 11.12 5.67 15.81
C TYR A 360 10.84 6.70 16.91
N GLU A 361 11.52 6.60 18.06
CA GLU A 361 11.44 7.60 19.13
C GLU A 361 11.98 8.98 18.69
N VAL A 362 12.94 9.01 17.75
CA VAL A 362 13.54 10.26 17.26
C VAL A 362 12.78 10.81 16.05
N LEU A 363 12.53 9.96 15.05
CA LEU A 363 11.98 10.36 13.75
C LEU A 363 10.45 10.24 13.68
N GLY A 364 9.82 9.51 14.59
CA GLY A 364 8.50 8.94 14.35
C GLY A 364 8.60 7.69 13.46
N GLN A 365 7.44 7.14 13.10
CA GLN A 365 7.40 5.98 12.21
C GLN A 365 7.74 6.40 10.77
N PRO A 366 8.62 5.67 10.08
CA PRO A 366 8.89 5.94 8.68
C PRO A 366 7.68 5.54 7.85
N ARG A 367 7.48 6.22 6.72
CA ARG A 367 6.51 5.78 5.71
C ARG A 367 6.91 4.43 5.11
N PHE A 368 8.21 4.24 4.86
CA PHE A 368 8.76 3.05 4.21
C PHE A 368 9.83 2.38 5.06
N LEU A 369 9.72 1.06 5.19
CA LEU A 369 10.75 0.21 5.79
C LEU A 369 11.13 -0.89 4.80
N ASN A 370 12.36 -0.80 4.26
CA ASN A 370 12.91 -1.79 3.35
C ASN A 370 13.81 -2.77 4.11
N LEU A 371 13.48 -4.04 4.06
CA LEU A 371 14.26 -5.12 4.66
C LEU A 371 15.27 -5.61 3.62
N VAL A 372 16.55 -5.30 3.79
CA VAL A 372 17.59 -5.64 2.81
C VAL A 372 18.42 -6.81 3.33
N GLY A 373 18.18 -7.99 2.76
CA GLY A 373 18.86 -9.23 3.14
C GLY A 373 17.96 -10.46 3.15
N SER A 374 18.56 -11.61 3.43
CA SER A 374 17.86 -12.90 3.61
C SER A 374 16.96 -12.90 4.86
N THR A 375 16.11 -13.92 4.99
CA THR A 375 15.29 -14.14 6.20
C THR A 375 16.11 -14.50 7.44
N GLU A 376 17.41 -14.77 7.29
CA GLU A 376 18.37 -15.01 8.38
C GLU A 376 19.12 -13.73 8.74
N SER A 377 19.50 -12.94 7.73
CA SER A 377 20.21 -11.67 7.90
C SER A 377 19.29 -10.63 8.56
N VAL A 378 18.09 -10.46 8.01
CA VAL A 378 17.01 -9.65 8.61
C VAL A 378 15.88 -10.62 8.97
N PRO A 379 15.77 -11.03 10.25
CA PRO A 379 14.90 -12.12 10.68
C PRO A 379 13.44 -11.92 10.28
N ALA A 380 12.90 -12.87 9.50
CA ALA A 380 11.45 -12.99 9.29
C ALA A 380 10.82 -13.79 10.44
N CYS A 381 9.53 -13.58 10.71
CA CYS A 381 8.84 -14.27 11.80
C CYS A 381 8.11 -15.53 11.30
N LYS A 382 8.28 -16.64 12.01
CA LYS A 382 7.45 -17.83 11.84
C LYS A 382 6.04 -17.60 12.41
N THR A 383 4.99 -17.93 11.66
CA THR A 383 3.60 -17.86 12.14
C THR A 383 3.30 -19.00 13.13
N THR A 384 2.25 -18.87 13.94
CA THR A 384 1.76 -19.96 14.81
C THR A 384 0.53 -20.67 14.23
N GLU A 385 -0.03 -20.12 13.15
CA GLU A 385 -1.19 -20.69 12.45
C GLU A 385 -0.77 -21.87 11.56
N ASP A 386 -1.48 -22.99 11.66
CA ASP A 386 -1.34 -24.20 10.83
C ASP A 386 -2.60 -24.38 9.97
N VAL A 387 -2.42 -24.82 8.73
CA VAL A 387 -3.50 -25.22 7.82
C VAL A 387 -3.23 -26.63 7.32
N ASN A 388 -4.23 -27.50 7.43
CA ASN A 388 -4.21 -28.87 6.90
C ASN A 388 -3.09 -29.78 7.45
N ASN A 389 -2.70 -29.64 8.73
CA ASN A 389 -1.56 -30.36 9.32
C ASN A 389 -0.23 -30.10 8.57
N CYS A 390 -0.10 -28.93 7.94
CA CYS A 390 1.15 -28.50 7.35
C CYS A 390 2.04 -28.02 8.51
N LYS A 391 2.83 -28.94 9.06
CA LYS A 391 3.74 -28.70 10.20
C LYS A 391 4.78 -27.58 9.94
N ASP A 392 4.89 -27.12 8.69
CA ASP A 392 5.73 -26.01 8.27
C ASP A 392 4.95 -24.71 8.33
N TYR A 393 4.98 -24.08 9.51
CA TYR A 393 4.40 -22.76 9.70
C TYR A 393 4.97 -21.75 8.68
N ALA A 394 4.12 -20.82 8.24
CA ALA A 394 4.50 -19.77 7.29
C ALA A 394 5.54 -18.81 7.89
N LEU A 395 6.26 -18.10 7.03
CA LEU A 395 7.13 -16.99 7.41
C LEU A 395 6.55 -15.67 6.91
N THR A 396 6.76 -14.59 7.67
CA THR A 396 6.22 -13.27 7.35
C THR A 396 7.08 -12.12 7.86
N ASP A 397 7.05 -11.01 7.13
CA ASP A 397 7.63 -9.71 7.49
C ASP A 397 6.61 -8.74 8.07
N TYR A 398 5.32 -9.11 8.13
CA TYR A 398 4.23 -8.17 8.46
C TYR A 398 4.27 -7.61 9.88
N HIS A 399 5.00 -8.27 10.78
CA HIS A 399 5.28 -7.70 12.10
C HIS A 399 6.13 -6.42 12.03
N TYR A 400 6.84 -6.15 10.93
CA TYR A 400 7.54 -4.88 10.73
C TYR A 400 6.62 -3.75 10.25
N ALA A 401 5.38 -4.05 9.84
CA ALA A 401 4.46 -3.08 9.27
C ALA A 401 3.70 -2.25 10.32
N THR A 402 4.00 -2.45 11.61
CA THR A 402 3.39 -1.73 12.73
C THR A 402 4.47 -1.36 13.75
N ALA A 403 4.38 -0.21 14.41
CA ALA A 403 5.36 0.18 15.43
C ALA A 403 5.26 -0.65 16.72
N LYS A 404 4.14 -1.34 16.92
CA LYS A 404 3.92 -2.27 18.04
C LYS A 404 4.50 -3.66 17.74
N PHE A 405 4.84 -3.94 16.49
CA PHE A 405 5.29 -5.22 15.99
C PHE A 405 4.33 -6.38 16.25
N ASN A 406 3.03 -6.07 16.18
CA ASN A 406 1.95 -7.04 16.32
C ASN A 406 1.42 -7.41 14.93
N LEU A 407 1.23 -8.71 14.72
CA LEU A 407 0.75 -9.29 13.47
C LEU A 407 -0.78 -9.20 13.31
N ASP A 408 -1.49 -8.93 14.40
CA ASP A 408 -2.95 -8.80 14.41
C ASP A 408 -3.40 -7.35 14.20
N ASP A 409 -2.46 -6.40 14.18
CA ASP A 409 -2.73 -4.98 14.03
C ASP A 409 -2.81 -4.58 12.54
N ALA A 410 -3.59 -3.55 12.22
CA ALA A 410 -3.59 -2.90 10.92
C ALA A 410 -2.19 -2.37 10.59
N HIS A 411 -1.81 -2.52 9.33
CA HIS A 411 -0.53 -2.02 8.84
C HIS A 411 -0.54 -0.50 8.72
N GLU A 412 0.55 0.11 9.18
CA GLU A 412 0.80 1.56 9.18
C GLU A 412 2.07 1.93 8.41
N ILE A 413 3.02 1.00 8.29
CA ILE A 413 4.30 1.18 7.61
C ILE A 413 4.32 0.37 6.33
N ALA A 414 4.70 0.99 5.21
CA ALA A 414 4.85 0.31 3.93
C ALA A 414 6.14 -0.52 3.92
N VAL A 415 6.01 -1.84 4.05
CA VAL A 415 7.12 -2.79 4.14
C VAL A 415 7.33 -3.56 2.84
N GLY A 416 8.60 -3.78 2.50
CA GLY A 416 9.05 -4.66 1.41
C GLY A 416 10.41 -5.26 1.75
N ARG A 417 10.78 -6.35 1.06
CA ARG A 417 12.08 -7.03 1.26
C ARG A 417 12.90 -7.10 -0.02
N CYS A 418 14.09 -6.52 -0.02
CA CYS A 418 15.04 -6.69 -1.11
C CYS A 418 15.92 -7.93 -0.87
N TYR A 419 15.73 -8.96 -1.69
CA TYR A 419 16.43 -10.24 -1.58
C TYR A 419 16.73 -10.85 -2.96
N THR A 420 17.95 -11.34 -3.12
CA THR A 420 18.46 -12.08 -4.30
C THR A 420 19.45 -13.16 -3.84
N ASP A 421 19.96 -13.97 -4.78
CA ASP A 421 20.83 -15.12 -4.54
C ASP A 421 22.34 -14.85 -4.68
N SER A 422 22.73 -13.63 -5.06
CA SER A 422 24.12 -13.17 -5.14
C SER A 422 24.21 -11.65 -4.92
N ALA A 423 25.44 -11.16 -4.70
CA ALA A 423 25.75 -9.73 -4.62
C ALA A 423 25.44 -9.03 -5.96
N THR A 424 25.90 -9.60 -7.08
CA THR A 424 25.64 -9.10 -8.44
C THR A 424 24.13 -8.94 -8.69
N ALA A 425 23.33 -9.98 -8.40
CA ALA A 425 21.88 -9.92 -8.54
C ALA A 425 21.25 -8.85 -7.64
N GLY A 426 21.78 -8.65 -6.44
CA GLY A 426 21.31 -7.63 -5.50
C GLY A 426 21.51 -6.22 -6.02
N PHE A 427 22.69 -5.94 -6.57
CA PHE A 427 22.98 -4.65 -7.21
C PHE A 427 22.17 -4.42 -8.48
N LEU A 428 21.95 -5.47 -9.30
CA LEU A 428 21.06 -5.41 -10.46
C LEU A 428 19.64 -5.04 -10.05
N LEU A 429 19.10 -5.67 -9.00
CA LEU A 429 17.79 -5.32 -8.44
C LEU A 429 17.77 -3.88 -7.93
N ALA A 430 18.76 -3.47 -7.13
CA ALA A 430 18.79 -2.15 -6.51
C ALA A 430 18.85 -1.03 -7.55
N THR A 431 19.81 -1.11 -8.48
CA THR A 431 19.97 -0.11 -9.55
C THR A 431 18.74 -0.08 -10.47
N ARG A 432 18.17 -1.23 -10.83
CA ARG A 432 16.94 -1.29 -11.63
C ARG A 432 15.75 -0.68 -10.91
N SER A 433 15.60 -0.90 -9.61
CA SER A 433 14.48 -0.39 -8.82
C SER A 433 14.53 1.13 -8.69
N VAL A 434 15.68 1.69 -8.32
CA VAL A 434 15.81 3.15 -8.13
C VAL A 434 15.82 3.93 -9.45
N ASN A 435 16.23 3.31 -10.56
CA ASN A 435 16.18 3.90 -11.91
C ASN A 435 14.93 3.48 -12.71
N TYR A 436 13.91 2.91 -12.08
CA TYR A 436 12.77 2.33 -12.78
C TYR A 436 12.01 3.33 -13.67
N ALA A 437 11.85 4.58 -13.23
CA ALA A 437 11.19 5.62 -14.03
C ALA A 437 11.87 5.83 -15.39
N VAL A 438 13.21 5.85 -15.42
CA VAL A 438 14.00 5.97 -16.66
C VAL A 438 13.80 4.74 -17.55
N LEU A 439 13.92 3.55 -16.96
CA LEU A 439 13.76 2.28 -17.68
C LEU A 439 12.35 2.14 -18.28
N ARG A 440 11.33 2.55 -17.52
CA ARG A 440 9.93 2.51 -17.95
C ARG A 440 9.67 3.51 -19.06
N ALA A 441 10.21 4.72 -18.99
CA ALA A 441 9.99 5.76 -20.00
C ALA A 441 10.40 5.30 -21.41
N ALA A 442 11.52 4.57 -21.51
CA ALA A 442 12.07 4.06 -22.76
C ALA A 442 11.51 2.69 -23.21
N GLY A 443 10.77 1.99 -22.35
CA GLY A 443 10.36 0.60 -22.60
C GLY A 443 9.04 0.44 -23.36
N GLU A 444 9.03 -0.32 -24.45
CA GLU A 444 7.78 -0.73 -25.13
C GLU A 444 6.95 -1.72 -24.30
N TRP A 445 7.58 -2.38 -23.31
CA TRP A 445 6.97 -3.33 -22.38
C TRP A 445 6.07 -2.69 -21.29
N LYS A 446 6.16 -1.37 -21.11
CA LYS A 446 5.63 -0.64 -19.93
C LYS A 446 4.11 -0.69 -19.73
N ASP A 447 3.37 -1.00 -20.79
CA ASP A 447 1.90 -1.10 -20.81
C ASP A 447 1.44 -2.52 -21.23
N LYS A 448 2.33 -3.51 -21.06
CA LYS A 448 2.11 -4.92 -21.43
C LYS A 448 2.07 -5.83 -20.21
N ILE A 449 1.18 -6.80 -20.20
CA ILE A 449 1.09 -7.83 -19.17
C ILE A 449 1.16 -9.25 -19.76
N VAL A 450 1.55 -10.19 -18.91
CA VAL A 450 1.52 -11.62 -19.19
C VAL A 450 0.66 -12.33 -18.15
N ASP A 451 -0.18 -13.25 -18.59
CA ASP A 451 -0.99 -14.14 -17.78
C ASP A 451 -0.54 -15.60 -18.02
N ALA A 452 0.02 -16.23 -17.00
CA ALA A 452 0.74 -17.50 -17.11
C ALA A 452 0.21 -18.54 -16.09
N GLY A 453 0.21 -19.81 -16.47
CA GLY A 453 -0.26 -20.91 -15.63
C GLY A 453 -1.66 -21.43 -15.94
N LEU A 454 -2.03 -22.58 -15.37
CA LEU A 454 -3.23 -23.34 -15.75
C LEU A 454 -4.55 -22.83 -15.13
N TRP A 455 -4.49 -21.95 -14.12
CA TRP A 455 -5.67 -21.48 -13.40
C TRP A 455 -6.18 -20.14 -13.91
N GLY A 456 -7.47 -20.07 -14.20
CA GLY A 456 -8.17 -18.87 -14.61
C GLY A 456 -8.67 -18.07 -13.42
N TRP A 457 -7.86 -17.11 -12.96
CA TRP A 457 -8.31 -16.01 -12.10
C TRP A 457 -8.44 -14.74 -12.97
N PRO A 458 -9.59 -14.51 -13.63
CA PRO A 458 -9.73 -13.47 -14.66
C PRO A 458 -9.70 -12.05 -14.09
N GLU A 459 -9.83 -11.88 -12.77
CA GLU A 459 -9.93 -10.60 -12.08
C GLU A 459 -8.70 -9.73 -12.36
N LEU A 460 -7.52 -10.32 -12.19
CA LEU A 460 -6.25 -9.61 -12.34
C LEU A 460 -6.11 -9.00 -13.74
N ARG A 461 -6.42 -9.78 -14.79
CA ARG A 461 -6.31 -9.29 -16.18
C ARG A 461 -7.25 -8.11 -16.44
N LYS A 462 -8.49 -8.17 -15.96
CA LYS A 462 -9.46 -7.09 -16.17
C LYS A 462 -9.12 -5.81 -15.42
N ILE A 463 -8.49 -5.90 -14.26
CA ILE A 463 -7.99 -4.71 -13.53
C ILE A 463 -6.93 -3.99 -14.37
N PHE A 464 -5.98 -4.73 -14.94
CA PHE A 464 -4.97 -4.17 -15.84
C PHE A 464 -5.57 -3.59 -17.12
N MET A 465 -6.51 -4.29 -17.77
CA MET A 465 -7.20 -3.76 -18.95
C MET A 465 -7.96 -2.46 -18.66
N ASN A 466 -8.59 -2.36 -17.48
CA ASN A 466 -9.26 -1.13 -17.04
C ASN A 466 -8.30 0.05 -16.88
N ALA A 467 -7.05 -0.23 -16.48
CA ALA A 467 -5.98 0.74 -16.32
C ALA A 467 -5.21 1.04 -17.62
N GLY A 468 -5.68 0.53 -18.78
CA GLY A 468 -5.12 0.81 -20.10
C GLY A 468 -4.03 -0.16 -20.58
N PHE A 469 -3.78 -1.25 -19.86
CA PHE A 469 -2.77 -2.24 -20.23
C PHE A 469 -3.31 -3.25 -21.26
N SER A 470 -2.39 -3.86 -22.00
CA SER A 470 -2.71 -4.89 -23.01
C SER A 470 -1.87 -6.15 -22.81
N LEU A 471 -2.28 -7.27 -23.40
CA LEU A 471 -1.45 -8.48 -23.39
C LEU A 471 -0.15 -8.24 -24.17
N ALA A 472 0.95 -8.85 -23.70
CA ALA A 472 2.22 -8.90 -24.42
C ALA A 472 2.06 -9.67 -25.73
N GLU A 473 2.88 -9.36 -26.73
CA GLU A 473 2.76 -9.93 -28.08
C GLU A 473 2.87 -11.45 -28.12
N LEU A 474 3.61 -12.02 -27.16
CA LEU A 474 3.80 -13.45 -27.04
C LEU A 474 2.51 -14.18 -26.57
N GLN A 475 1.55 -13.46 -26.00
CA GLN A 475 0.25 -13.97 -25.56
C GLN A 475 -0.88 -13.36 -26.42
N LYS A 476 -1.18 -14.03 -27.53
CA LYS A 476 -2.18 -13.56 -28.52
C LYS A 476 -3.63 -13.89 -28.18
N ASP A 477 -3.84 -14.85 -27.28
CA ASP A 477 -5.17 -15.35 -26.91
C ASP A 477 -5.34 -15.28 -25.39
N GLU A 478 -6.40 -14.58 -24.96
CA GLU A 478 -6.79 -14.44 -23.56
C GLU A 478 -7.11 -15.77 -22.88
N MET A 479 -7.52 -16.80 -23.65
CA MET A 479 -7.86 -18.12 -23.15
C MET A 479 -6.74 -19.14 -23.37
N LYS A 480 -5.55 -18.69 -23.76
CA LYS A 480 -4.38 -19.55 -23.87
C LYS A 480 -3.29 -19.04 -22.93
N PRO A 481 -3.24 -19.53 -21.67
CA PRO A 481 -2.17 -19.15 -20.77
C PRO A 481 -0.81 -19.61 -21.31
N LEU A 482 0.23 -18.91 -20.89
CA LEU A 482 1.60 -19.28 -21.24
C LEU A 482 2.14 -20.41 -20.36
N HIS A 483 3.00 -21.23 -20.95
CA HIS A 483 3.68 -22.36 -20.32
C HIS A 483 5.20 -22.28 -20.49
N GLN A 484 5.91 -23.28 -19.95
CA GLN A 484 7.35 -23.24 -19.73
C GLN A 484 8.09 -23.08 -21.05
N VAL A 485 7.60 -23.74 -22.10
CA VAL A 485 8.13 -23.63 -23.46
C VAL A 485 8.00 -22.22 -24.06
N ASP A 486 7.01 -21.44 -23.63
CA ASP A 486 6.81 -20.06 -24.07
C ASP A 486 7.75 -19.10 -23.34
N PHE A 487 8.22 -19.46 -22.14
CA PHE A 487 9.25 -18.72 -21.42
C PHE A 487 10.65 -19.12 -21.89
N GLU A 488 10.93 -20.42 -22.05
CA GLU A 488 12.24 -20.94 -22.43
C GLU A 488 12.79 -20.30 -23.72
N ASN A 489 13.99 -19.72 -23.61
CA ASN A 489 14.69 -19.02 -24.69
C ASN A 489 14.04 -17.71 -25.18
N ASN A 490 13.03 -17.19 -24.47
CA ASN A 490 12.39 -15.91 -24.78
C ASN A 490 12.77 -14.81 -23.79
N LYS A 491 12.74 -13.57 -24.27
CA LYS A 491 12.69 -12.37 -23.41
C LYS A 491 11.22 -12.07 -23.12
N ILE A 492 10.91 -11.78 -21.87
CA ILE A 492 9.55 -11.43 -21.45
C ILE A 492 9.44 -9.91 -21.37
N GLU A 493 8.94 -9.30 -22.45
CA GLU A 493 8.72 -7.85 -22.55
C GLU A 493 7.33 -7.47 -22.00
N ALA A 494 7.17 -7.54 -20.68
CA ALA A 494 5.95 -7.16 -19.97
C ALA A 494 6.26 -6.51 -18.62
N THR A 495 5.47 -5.51 -18.22
CA THR A 495 5.62 -4.84 -16.93
C THR A 495 4.99 -5.61 -15.76
N ALA A 496 4.09 -6.56 -16.05
CA ALA A 496 3.51 -7.42 -15.03
C ALA A 496 3.41 -8.86 -15.52
N VAL A 497 3.71 -9.80 -14.63
CA VAL A 497 3.54 -11.24 -14.88
C VAL A 497 2.63 -11.83 -13.81
N LEU A 498 1.49 -12.35 -14.24
CA LEU A 498 0.44 -12.89 -13.39
C LEU A 498 0.52 -14.42 -13.44
N HIS A 499 1.19 -15.03 -12.47
CA HIS A 499 1.38 -16.47 -12.39
C HIS A 499 0.29 -17.16 -11.55
N LYS A 500 -0.37 -18.16 -12.16
CA LYS A 500 -1.56 -18.86 -11.64
C LYS A 500 -1.45 -20.38 -11.89
N ASP A 501 -0.45 -21.01 -11.28
CA ASP A 501 -0.26 -22.47 -11.37
C ASP A 501 0.18 -23.02 -10.01
N HIS A 502 0.12 -24.34 -9.87
CA HIS A 502 0.84 -25.03 -8.80
C HIS A 502 2.30 -24.64 -8.82
N SER A 503 2.91 -24.44 -7.66
CA SER A 503 4.33 -24.12 -7.59
C SER A 503 5.02 -24.74 -6.38
N GLY A 504 6.34 -24.60 -6.37
CA GLY A 504 7.18 -24.74 -5.20
C GLY A 504 8.26 -23.67 -5.20
N TRP A 505 9.05 -23.58 -4.15
CA TRP A 505 10.16 -22.62 -4.07
C TRP A 505 11.17 -22.75 -5.22
N ALA A 506 11.34 -23.97 -5.78
CA ALA A 506 12.26 -24.26 -6.87
C ALA A 506 11.66 -24.09 -8.28
N GLY A 507 10.36 -23.82 -8.41
CA GLY A 507 9.71 -23.65 -9.71
C GLY A 507 8.24 -23.21 -9.65
N LEU A 508 7.90 -22.30 -10.55
CA LEU A 508 6.55 -21.76 -10.75
C LEU A 508 5.78 -22.66 -11.72
N GLY A 509 5.52 -23.89 -11.31
CA GLY A 509 4.72 -24.86 -12.07
C GLY A 509 5.28 -25.11 -13.47
N GLN A 510 4.40 -24.93 -14.45
CA GLN A 510 4.72 -24.98 -15.87
C GLN A 510 5.15 -23.62 -16.41
N CYS A 511 5.71 -22.69 -15.64
CA CYS A 511 6.17 -21.39 -16.17
C CYS A 511 7.69 -21.25 -16.15
N MET A 512 8.31 -21.38 -14.97
CA MET A 512 9.77 -21.24 -14.85
C MET A 512 10.36 -22.05 -13.69
N ARG A 513 11.67 -22.28 -13.76
CA ARG A 513 12.47 -22.99 -12.74
C ARG A 513 13.50 -22.04 -12.12
N ARG A 514 14.00 -22.38 -10.94
CA ARG A 514 15.08 -21.61 -10.24
C ARG A 514 16.40 -21.49 -11.01
N HIS A 515 16.61 -22.32 -12.05
CA HIS A 515 17.79 -22.28 -12.93
C HIS A 515 17.46 -21.75 -14.33
N SER A 516 16.32 -21.06 -14.48
CA SER A 516 15.91 -20.49 -15.75
C SER A 516 16.78 -19.28 -16.11
N ASP A 517 17.14 -19.16 -17.38
CA ASP A 517 17.89 -18.02 -17.94
C ASP A 517 16.98 -17.00 -18.63
N VAL A 518 15.67 -17.10 -18.39
CA VAL A 518 14.68 -16.16 -18.93
C VAL A 518 15.00 -14.76 -18.43
N MET A 519 15.09 -13.82 -19.38
CA MET A 519 15.30 -12.42 -19.09
C MET A 519 13.96 -11.68 -19.14
N PHE A 520 13.62 -11.00 -18.05
CA PHE A 520 12.42 -10.19 -17.93
C PHE A 520 12.75 -8.72 -18.20
N ALA A 521 11.84 -8.01 -18.85
CA ALA A 521 11.78 -6.56 -18.68
C ALA A 521 11.49 -6.23 -17.20
N PRO A 522 11.79 -5.02 -16.73
CA PRO A 522 11.45 -4.58 -15.37
C PRO A 522 9.97 -4.82 -15.03
N CYS A 523 9.69 -5.87 -14.23
CA CYS A 523 8.31 -6.33 -14.02
C CYS A 523 7.94 -6.57 -12.55
N VAL A 524 6.66 -6.39 -12.26
CA VAL A 524 6.01 -6.88 -11.03
C VAL A 524 5.45 -8.27 -11.29
N MET A 525 5.99 -9.29 -10.62
CA MET A 525 5.47 -10.66 -10.70
C MET A 525 4.63 -10.98 -9.48
N LEU A 526 3.41 -11.46 -9.71
CA LEU A 526 2.55 -12.05 -8.68
C LEU A 526 2.46 -13.55 -8.94
N SER A 527 2.62 -14.36 -7.89
CA SER A 527 2.34 -15.78 -7.92
C SER A 527 1.23 -16.16 -6.94
N LEU A 528 0.21 -16.85 -7.43
CA LEU A 528 -0.82 -17.52 -6.62
C LEU A 528 -0.42 -18.94 -6.19
N GLY A 529 0.73 -19.43 -6.64
CA GLY A 529 1.15 -20.81 -6.39
C GLY A 529 1.76 -21.03 -5.00
N CYS A 530 1.78 -22.29 -4.58
CA CYS A 530 2.36 -22.76 -3.33
C CYS A 530 3.88 -22.48 -3.22
N HIS A 531 4.34 -22.00 -2.06
CA HIS A 531 5.77 -21.78 -1.76
C HIS A 531 6.52 -20.90 -2.78
N ALA A 532 5.82 -20.16 -3.63
CA ALA A 532 6.44 -19.37 -4.70
C ALA A 532 7.41 -18.30 -4.16
N ALA A 533 7.13 -17.78 -2.96
CA ALA A 533 7.99 -16.87 -2.23
C ALA A 533 8.67 -17.55 -1.01
N GLY A 534 8.84 -18.88 -1.04
CA GLY A 534 9.55 -19.67 -0.03
C GLY A 534 11.06 -19.45 -0.06
N ILE A 535 11.51 -18.20 0.05
CA ILE A 535 12.92 -17.78 -0.05
C ILE A 535 13.81 -18.36 1.06
N ASP A 536 13.20 -18.94 2.10
CA ASP A 536 13.90 -19.58 3.20
C ASP A 536 14.17 -21.08 2.96
N GLU A 537 13.64 -21.67 1.89
CA GLU A 537 13.73 -23.12 1.61
C GLU A 537 14.95 -23.52 0.77
N GLY A 538 15.54 -22.58 0.03
CA GLY A 538 16.78 -22.82 -0.70
C GLY A 538 17.19 -21.67 -1.61
N ILE A 539 18.47 -21.69 -2.00
CA ILE A 539 19.12 -20.65 -2.80
C ILE A 539 19.81 -21.35 -4.00
N PRO A 540 19.55 -20.94 -5.26
CA PRO A 540 18.56 -19.94 -5.66
C PRO A 540 17.11 -20.44 -5.48
N SER A 541 16.18 -19.52 -5.25
CA SER A 541 14.74 -19.76 -5.34
C SER A 541 14.22 -19.24 -6.69
N CYS A 542 13.01 -19.64 -7.10
CA CYS A 542 12.40 -19.05 -8.30
C CYS A 542 12.18 -17.55 -8.14
N ALA A 543 11.76 -17.08 -6.96
CA ALA A 543 11.62 -15.66 -6.65
C ALA A 543 12.97 -14.92 -6.75
N SER A 544 14.05 -15.43 -6.16
CA SER A 544 15.38 -14.80 -6.29
C SER A 544 15.84 -14.75 -7.74
N ARG A 545 15.60 -15.80 -8.53
CA ARG A 545 15.98 -15.83 -9.95
C ARG A 545 15.19 -14.82 -10.78
N VAL A 546 13.89 -14.64 -10.54
CA VAL A 546 13.10 -13.56 -11.18
C VAL A 546 13.70 -12.20 -10.84
N MET A 547 13.99 -11.96 -9.57
CA MET A 547 14.57 -10.70 -9.09
C MET A 547 16.00 -10.48 -9.64
N ALA A 548 16.80 -11.51 -9.84
CA ALA A 548 18.11 -11.40 -10.49
C ALA A 548 17.97 -10.99 -11.97
N ARG A 549 16.96 -11.52 -12.67
CA ARG A 549 16.85 -11.46 -14.14
C ARG A 549 15.79 -10.50 -14.67
N GLY A 550 15.57 -9.38 -13.99
CA GLY A 550 14.71 -8.29 -14.49
C GLY A 550 13.52 -7.96 -13.60
N GLY A 551 13.06 -8.85 -12.73
CA GLY A 551 11.98 -8.56 -11.79
C GLY A 551 12.32 -7.41 -10.84
N VAL A 552 11.42 -6.45 -10.67
CA VAL A 552 11.54 -5.38 -9.66
C VAL A 552 10.69 -5.65 -8.42
N CYS A 553 9.73 -6.55 -8.55
CA CYS A 553 8.91 -7.04 -7.46
C CYS A 553 8.52 -8.48 -7.69
N PHE A 554 8.52 -9.27 -6.62
CA PHE A 554 7.92 -10.60 -6.59
C PHE A 554 7.04 -10.72 -5.35
N THR A 555 5.76 -11.00 -5.54
CA THR A 555 4.84 -11.27 -4.42
C THR A 555 4.21 -12.64 -4.55
N GLY A 556 4.12 -13.35 -3.43
CA GLY A 556 3.61 -14.72 -3.39
C GLY A 556 3.62 -15.28 -1.97
N ALA A 557 3.16 -16.52 -1.84
CA ALA A 557 3.08 -17.19 -0.56
C ALA A 557 4.39 -17.89 -0.18
N ALA A 558 4.79 -17.81 1.09
CA ALA A 558 5.97 -18.51 1.60
C ALA A 558 5.74 -20.04 1.70
N ARG A 559 4.49 -20.44 1.97
CA ARG A 559 3.99 -21.82 2.07
C ARG A 559 2.70 -21.94 1.25
N CYS A 560 2.03 -23.09 1.27
CA CYS A 560 0.78 -23.31 0.53
C CYS A 560 -0.32 -22.28 0.88
N PRO A 561 -0.74 -21.40 -0.04
CA PRO A 561 -1.90 -20.53 0.18
C PRO A 561 -3.21 -21.31 0.06
N THR A 562 -4.31 -20.70 0.49
CA THR A 562 -5.68 -21.21 0.26
C THR A 562 -6.40 -20.33 -0.77
N ALA A 563 -7.55 -20.75 -1.32
CA ALA A 563 -8.26 -20.02 -2.38
C ALA A 563 -8.57 -18.55 -2.02
N ILE A 564 -8.87 -18.25 -0.74
CA ILE A 564 -9.10 -16.88 -0.27
C ILE A 564 -7.90 -15.95 -0.48
N ALA A 565 -6.71 -16.50 -0.77
CA ALA A 565 -5.52 -15.75 -1.14
C ALA A 565 -5.75 -14.81 -2.34
N THR A 566 -6.69 -15.12 -3.23
CA THR A 566 -7.00 -14.26 -4.36
C THR A 566 -7.50 -12.88 -3.92
N LEU A 567 -8.19 -12.78 -2.77
CA LEU A 567 -8.67 -11.50 -2.24
C LEU A 567 -7.51 -10.52 -2.07
N TRP A 568 -6.43 -10.96 -1.42
CA TRP A 568 -5.25 -10.12 -1.20
C TRP A 568 -4.59 -9.74 -2.52
N SER A 569 -4.42 -10.70 -3.43
CA SER A 569 -3.75 -10.49 -4.72
C SER A 569 -4.49 -9.50 -5.60
N VAL A 570 -5.82 -9.57 -5.61
CA VAL A 570 -6.69 -8.63 -6.32
C VAL A 570 -6.68 -7.27 -5.63
N ALA A 571 -6.72 -7.22 -4.30
CA ALA A 571 -6.62 -5.98 -3.55
C ALA A 571 -5.28 -5.26 -3.82
N PHE A 572 -4.16 -5.99 -3.88
CA PHE A 572 -2.83 -5.45 -4.19
C PHE A 572 -2.78 -4.74 -5.54
N PHE A 573 -3.29 -5.37 -6.61
CA PHE A 573 -3.31 -4.71 -7.91
C PHE A 573 -4.38 -3.62 -8.03
N ASN A 574 -5.51 -3.74 -7.33
CA ASN A 574 -6.46 -2.64 -7.24
C ASN A 574 -5.82 -1.39 -6.60
N GLU A 575 -4.98 -1.55 -5.56
CA GLU A 575 -4.23 -0.45 -4.97
C GLU A 575 -3.16 0.12 -5.91
N LEU A 576 -2.42 -0.73 -6.64
CA LEU A 576 -1.39 -0.27 -7.56
C LEU A 576 -1.94 0.45 -8.81
N LEU A 577 -3.19 0.15 -9.19
CA LEU A 577 -3.81 0.59 -10.45
C LEU A 577 -5.02 1.50 -10.24
N ASP A 578 -5.14 2.10 -9.05
CA ASP A 578 -6.24 3.02 -8.70
C ASP A 578 -6.10 4.43 -9.31
N GLY A 579 -4.99 4.72 -9.99
CA GLY A 579 -4.69 6.03 -10.58
C GLY A 579 -4.05 7.03 -9.60
N HIS A 580 -3.84 6.67 -8.34
CA HIS A 580 -3.14 7.50 -7.34
C HIS A 580 -1.62 7.27 -7.31
N GLY A 581 -1.12 6.38 -8.17
CA GLY A 581 0.30 6.13 -8.36
C GLY A 581 1.01 5.54 -7.14
N ARG A 582 0.32 4.71 -6.35
CA ARG A 582 0.85 4.09 -5.12
C ARG A 582 2.14 3.30 -5.35
N SER A 583 2.98 3.27 -4.31
CA SER A 583 4.16 2.40 -4.33
C SER A 583 3.81 0.93 -4.05
N LEU A 584 4.75 0.03 -4.28
CA LEU A 584 4.63 -1.40 -3.96
C LEU A 584 4.31 -1.65 -2.48
N GLY A 585 5.00 -0.95 -1.57
CA GLY A 585 4.79 -1.08 -0.14
C GLY A 585 3.43 -0.51 0.31
N GLU A 586 2.97 0.58 -0.30
CA GLU A 586 1.66 1.17 -0.03
C GLU A 586 0.53 0.25 -0.49
N ALA A 587 0.68 -0.36 -1.67
CA ALA A 587 -0.27 -1.34 -2.16
C ALA A 587 -0.28 -2.62 -1.31
N ASN A 588 0.89 -3.05 -0.84
CA ASN A 588 1.01 -4.18 0.11
C ASN A 588 0.28 -3.89 1.43
N LEU A 589 0.48 -2.69 1.99
CA LEU A 589 -0.23 -2.20 3.17
C LEU A 589 -1.74 -2.14 2.95
N GLY A 590 -2.19 -1.51 1.86
CA GLY A 590 -3.61 -1.38 1.52
C GLY A 590 -4.28 -2.74 1.32
N ALA A 591 -3.63 -3.65 0.61
CA ALA A 591 -4.11 -5.02 0.40
C ALA A 591 -4.21 -5.82 1.70
N HIS A 592 -3.23 -5.67 2.60
CA HIS A 592 -3.30 -6.28 3.91
C HIS A 592 -4.50 -5.76 4.71
N ASN A 593 -4.66 -4.43 4.82
CA ASN A 593 -5.74 -3.83 5.61
C ASN A 593 -7.12 -4.17 5.03
N LYS A 594 -7.26 -4.23 3.70
CA LYS A 594 -8.47 -4.70 3.03
C LYS A 594 -8.77 -6.18 3.31
N PHE A 595 -7.76 -7.03 3.37
CA PHE A 595 -7.93 -8.42 3.76
C PHE A 595 -8.26 -8.54 5.26
N LEU A 596 -7.63 -7.75 6.12
CA LEU A 596 -7.90 -7.71 7.55
C LEU A 596 -9.36 -7.33 7.83
N ALA A 597 -9.91 -6.34 7.10
CA ALA A 597 -11.34 -6.01 7.15
C ALA A 597 -12.23 -7.23 6.92
N HIS A 598 -11.92 -7.98 5.86
CA HIS A 598 -12.65 -9.19 5.53
C HIS A 598 -12.51 -10.27 6.63
N HIS A 599 -11.28 -10.50 7.11
CA HIS A 599 -10.99 -11.52 8.12
C HIS A 599 -11.70 -11.22 9.45
N ARG A 600 -11.65 -9.97 9.92
CA ARG A 600 -12.27 -9.52 11.19
C ARG A 600 -13.80 -9.60 11.13
N ALA A 601 -14.41 -9.15 10.03
CA ALA A 601 -15.85 -9.10 9.90
C ALA A 601 -16.50 -10.47 9.67
N LEU A 602 -15.88 -11.35 8.87
CA LEU A 602 -16.50 -12.62 8.46
C LEU A 602 -16.05 -13.82 9.28
N LYS A 603 -15.03 -13.68 10.15
CA LYS A 603 -14.47 -14.78 10.97
C LYS A 603 -14.13 -16.04 10.15
N VAL A 604 -13.66 -15.85 8.91
CA VAL A 604 -13.34 -16.98 8.03
C VAL A 604 -12.23 -17.82 8.66
N GLY A 605 -12.52 -19.07 8.98
CA GLY A 605 -11.51 -20.04 9.42
C GLY A 605 -10.50 -20.21 8.29
N LEU A 606 -9.21 -20.00 8.57
CA LEU A 606 -8.06 -19.90 7.64
C LEU A 606 -7.68 -18.48 7.18
N GLY A 607 -8.45 -17.44 7.51
CA GLY A 607 -8.14 -16.07 7.07
C GLY A 607 -6.81 -15.53 7.62
N LYS A 608 -6.49 -15.80 8.91
CA LYS A 608 -5.24 -15.33 9.54
C LYS A 608 -3.99 -15.96 8.92
N TYR A 609 -4.00 -17.28 8.69
CA TYR A 609 -2.87 -17.94 8.02
C TYR A 609 -2.62 -17.34 6.63
N THR A 610 -3.66 -17.20 5.81
CA THR A 610 -3.52 -16.69 4.44
C THR A 610 -3.15 -15.20 4.41
N LEU A 611 -3.62 -14.42 5.37
CA LEU A 611 -3.20 -13.04 5.56
C LEU A 611 -1.70 -12.96 5.79
N MET A 612 -1.14 -13.90 6.55
CA MET A 612 0.24 -13.82 7.04
C MET A 612 1.24 -14.56 6.16
N ASN A 613 0.79 -15.57 5.41
CA ASN A 613 1.61 -16.41 4.56
C ASN A 613 1.95 -15.72 3.22
N ARG A 614 2.68 -14.60 3.28
CA ARG A 614 3.11 -13.84 2.11
C ARG A 614 4.42 -13.10 2.32
N PHE A 615 5.13 -12.94 1.21
CA PHE A 615 6.17 -11.94 1.05
C PHE A 615 5.84 -11.02 -0.12
N THR A 616 6.25 -9.76 0.04
CA THR A 616 6.36 -8.79 -1.04
C THR A 616 7.82 -8.42 -1.14
N LEU A 617 8.50 -9.03 -2.12
CA LEU A 617 9.91 -8.80 -2.39
C LEU A 617 10.08 -7.64 -3.36
N GLY A 618 11.03 -6.75 -3.10
CA GLY A 618 11.28 -5.53 -3.86
C GLY A 618 11.32 -4.29 -2.96
N ASP A 619 11.63 -3.16 -3.59
CA ASP A 619 11.70 -1.86 -2.91
C ASP A 619 10.28 -1.36 -2.56
N PRO A 620 9.94 -1.14 -1.28
CA PRO A 620 8.61 -0.69 -0.90
C PRO A 620 8.27 0.71 -1.40
N ALA A 621 9.24 1.55 -1.74
CA ALA A 621 9.01 2.90 -2.23
C ALA A 621 8.85 2.98 -3.76
N LEU A 622 9.14 1.90 -4.49
CA LEU A 622 9.02 1.86 -5.95
C LEU A 622 7.55 2.03 -6.39
N ARG A 623 7.31 2.96 -7.32
CA ARG A 623 6.02 3.23 -7.97
C ARG A 623 6.04 2.68 -9.40
N PRO A 624 5.49 1.48 -9.67
CA PRO A 624 5.57 0.88 -10.99
C PRO A 624 4.60 1.51 -12.01
N TYR A 625 3.46 2.03 -11.57
CA TYR A 625 2.37 2.51 -12.43
C TYR A 625 1.88 3.93 -12.10
N PRO A 626 2.77 4.93 -11.94
CA PRO A 626 2.41 6.27 -11.46
C PRO A 626 1.44 7.02 -12.38
N SER A 627 1.42 6.67 -13.67
CA SER A 627 0.64 7.35 -14.72
C SER A 627 -0.53 6.52 -15.26
N CYS A 628 -0.90 5.41 -14.61
CA CYS A 628 -2.08 4.65 -15.05
C CYS A 628 -3.36 5.50 -14.91
N GLN A 629 -4.28 5.33 -15.86
CA GLN A 629 -5.54 6.07 -15.92
C GLN A 629 -6.70 5.06 -15.98
N PRO A 630 -7.14 4.52 -14.83
CA PRO A 630 -8.25 3.58 -14.82
C PRO A 630 -9.56 4.27 -15.21
N ASP A 631 -10.42 3.56 -15.95
CA ASP A 631 -11.80 3.99 -16.12
C ASP A 631 -12.53 3.89 -14.78
N VAL A 632 -12.75 5.05 -14.16
CA VAL A 632 -13.38 5.14 -12.84
C VAL A 632 -14.82 4.64 -12.86
N ALA A 633 -15.55 4.77 -13.97
CA ALA A 633 -16.96 4.36 -14.08
C ALA A 633 -17.13 2.83 -14.01
N GLN A 634 -16.10 2.09 -14.41
CA GLN A 634 -16.06 0.62 -14.33
C GLN A 634 -15.53 0.10 -12.98
N MET A 635 -15.15 1.00 -12.06
CA MET A 635 -14.50 0.66 -10.81
C MET A 635 -15.43 0.88 -9.60
N ALA A 636 -15.41 -0.07 -8.66
CA ALA A 636 -15.92 0.17 -7.31
C ALA A 636 -14.96 1.06 -6.52
N ARG A 637 -15.47 2.11 -5.88
CA ARG A 637 -14.66 3.13 -5.19
C ARG A 637 -15.40 3.73 -4.00
N HIS A 638 -14.70 4.54 -3.21
CA HIS A 638 -15.34 5.36 -2.18
C HIS A 638 -14.85 6.81 -2.21
N SER A 639 -15.65 7.70 -1.65
CA SER A 639 -15.28 9.07 -1.29
C SER A 639 -15.61 9.32 0.18
N PHE A 640 -14.86 10.18 0.85
CA PHE A 640 -15.09 10.51 2.26
C PHE A 640 -15.05 12.03 2.47
N ASP A 641 -16.16 12.61 2.92
CA ASP A 641 -16.33 14.06 3.16
C ASP A 641 -16.17 14.47 4.65
N LYS A 642 -15.47 13.63 5.44
CA LYS A 642 -15.31 13.66 6.91
C LYS A 642 -16.50 13.16 7.73
N ALA A 643 -17.73 13.23 7.22
CA ALA A 643 -18.93 12.80 7.93
C ALA A 643 -19.62 11.61 7.25
N ASN A 644 -19.54 11.53 5.93
CA ASN A 644 -20.19 10.53 5.09
C ASN A 644 -19.15 9.87 4.19
N ILE A 645 -19.21 8.55 4.16
CA ILE A 645 -18.46 7.70 3.24
C ILE A 645 -19.46 7.21 2.19
N THR A 646 -19.25 7.59 0.94
CA THR A 646 -20.08 7.09 -0.17
C THR A 646 -19.28 6.03 -0.91
N VAL A 647 -19.77 4.80 -0.89
CA VAL A 647 -19.24 3.70 -1.70
C VAL A 647 -20.06 3.62 -2.98
N THR A 648 -19.38 3.67 -4.12
CA THR A 648 -19.97 3.58 -5.46
C THR A 648 -19.56 2.26 -6.08
N GLY A 649 -20.52 1.44 -6.51
CA GLY A 649 -20.29 0.23 -7.29
C GLY A 649 -20.06 0.54 -8.78
N PRO A 650 -19.65 -0.45 -9.59
CA PRO A 650 -19.41 -0.23 -11.01
C PRO A 650 -20.72 -0.01 -11.77
N GLU A 651 -20.63 0.69 -12.90
CA GLU A 651 -21.76 0.77 -13.84
C GLU A 651 -22.08 -0.57 -14.51
N LYS A 652 -21.06 -1.43 -14.69
CA LYS A 652 -21.18 -2.73 -15.37
C LYS A 652 -20.31 -3.79 -14.70
N TRP A 653 -20.79 -5.02 -14.75
CA TRP A 653 -20.05 -6.21 -14.32
C TRP A 653 -19.60 -7.02 -15.53
N SER A 654 -18.34 -7.47 -15.51
CA SER A 654 -17.84 -8.43 -16.51
C SER A 654 -18.07 -9.84 -16.02
N MET A 655 -18.92 -10.62 -16.69
CA MET A 655 -19.07 -12.06 -16.43
C MET A 655 -18.08 -12.82 -17.28
N VAL A 656 -17.06 -13.41 -16.66
CA VAL A 656 -15.98 -14.13 -17.35
C VAL A 656 -16.11 -15.62 -17.12
N GLU A 657 -16.07 -16.42 -18.18
CA GLU A 657 -16.11 -17.88 -18.07
C GLU A 657 -14.81 -18.41 -17.42
N VAL A 658 -14.96 -19.38 -16.51
CA VAL A 658 -13.82 -20.08 -15.88
C VAL A 658 -13.09 -20.88 -16.94
N HIS A 659 -11.76 -20.87 -16.86
CA HIS A 659 -10.90 -21.52 -17.85
C HIS A 659 -11.18 -23.05 -17.95
N PRO A 660 -11.29 -23.62 -19.17
CA PRO A 660 -11.60 -25.05 -19.34
C PRO A 660 -10.64 -26.00 -18.63
N ASP A 661 -9.35 -25.69 -18.58
CA ASP A 661 -8.38 -26.55 -17.89
C ASP A 661 -8.56 -26.56 -16.37
N GLN A 662 -9.04 -25.45 -15.79
CA GLN A 662 -9.39 -25.39 -14.37
C GLN A 662 -10.64 -26.24 -14.08
N LEU A 663 -11.66 -26.17 -14.93
CA LEU A 663 -12.85 -27.02 -14.82
C LEU A 663 -12.49 -28.51 -14.93
N LYS A 664 -11.55 -28.84 -15.81
CA LYS A 664 -11.03 -30.20 -15.98
C LYS A 664 -10.29 -30.70 -14.73
N GLU A 665 -9.45 -29.88 -14.11
CA GLU A 665 -8.78 -30.22 -12.84
C GLU A 665 -9.80 -30.49 -11.73
N TRP A 666 -10.81 -29.64 -11.67
CA TRP A 666 -11.94 -29.73 -10.74
C TRP A 666 -12.91 -30.89 -11.03
N LYS A 667 -12.77 -31.54 -12.19
CA LYS A 667 -13.69 -32.57 -12.70
C LYS A 667 -15.14 -32.07 -12.75
N PHE A 668 -15.32 -30.79 -13.07
CA PHE A 668 -16.61 -30.16 -13.20
C PHE A 668 -17.10 -30.25 -14.67
N GLU A 669 -18.33 -30.69 -14.86
CA GLU A 669 -18.97 -30.73 -16.19
C GLU A 669 -19.88 -29.50 -16.37
N GLY A 670 -19.68 -28.78 -17.48
CA GLY A 670 -20.43 -27.55 -17.82
C GLY A 670 -19.55 -26.31 -17.81
N SER A 671 -20.17 -25.15 -17.64
CA SER A 671 -19.49 -23.84 -17.54
C SER A 671 -19.71 -23.24 -16.15
N LEU A 672 -18.73 -22.46 -15.70
CA LEU A 672 -18.84 -21.58 -14.53
C LEU A 672 -18.44 -20.17 -14.96
N PHE A 673 -18.99 -19.16 -14.30
CA PHE A 673 -18.74 -17.76 -14.61
C PHE A 673 -18.36 -16.99 -13.36
N VAL A 674 -17.38 -16.12 -13.45
CA VAL A 674 -16.94 -15.27 -12.35
C VAL A 674 -17.25 -13.80 -12.67
N PRO A 675 -17.96 -13.07 -11.79
CA PRO A 675 -18.14 -11.63 -11.91
C PRO A 675 -16.85 -10.90 -11.56
N VAL A 676 -16.42 -10.03 -12.46
CA VAL A 676 -15.20 -9.25 -12.33
C VAL A 676 -15.52 -7.76 -12.41
N CYS A 677 -14.91 -7.01 -11.50
CA CYS A 677 -15.00 -5.55 -11.42
C CYS A 677 -13.70 -4.99 -10.79
N PRO A 678 -13.00 -4.04 -11.44
CA PRO A 678 -11.96 -3.24 -10.81
C PRO A 678 -12.42 -2.62 -9.49
N GLY A 679 -11.56 -2.60 -8.47
CA GLY A 679 -11.89 -2.11 -7.13
C GLY A 679 -12.60 -3.13 -6.21
N CYS A 680 -13.15 -4.22 -6.75
CA CYS A 680 -13.69 -5.33 -5.96
C CYS A 680 -12.66 -6.46 -5.79
N ALA A 681 -12.70 -7.17 -4.67
CA ALA A 681 -11.89 -8.37 -4.42
C ALA A 681 -12.78 -9.56 -4.06
N PRO A 682 -12.58 -10.76 -4.66
CA PRO A 682 -13.43 -11.90 -4.40
C PRO A 682 -13.05 -12.65 -3.12
N GLU A 683 -14.04 -12.98 -2.31
CA GLU A 683 -13.96 -14.07 -1.35
C GLU A 683 -14.12 -15.40 -2.11
N ALA A 684 -13.04 -16.16 -2.23
CA ALA A 684 -13.04 -17.47 -2.88
C ALA A 684 -13.01 -18.59 -1.85
N HIS A 685 -13.90 -19.57 -1.99
CA HIS A 685 -13.95 -20.75 -1.12
C HIS A 685 -14.42 -22.00 -1.87
N TRP A 686 -13.91 -23.15 -1.46
CA TRP A 686 -14.30 -24.44 -2.00
C TRP A 686 -15.72 -24.81 -1.54
N CYS A 687 -16.67 -24.98 -2.48
CA CYS A 687 -18.09 -25.15 -2.13
C CYS A 687 -18.55 -26.62 -2.02
N GLY A 688 -17.63 -27.58 -1.97
CA GLY A 688 -17.92 -29.02 -1.87
C GLY A 688 -18.52 -29.67 -3.12
N GLY A 689 -19.03 -28.86 -4.06
CA GLY A 689 -19.55 -29.28 -5.36
C GLY A 689 -18.48 -29.50 -6.45
N GLY A 690 -17.21 -29.58 -6.07
CA GLY A 690 -16.09 -29.76 -7.00
C GLY A 690 -15.64 -28.49 -7.71
N TYR A 691 -15.86 -27.29 -7.16
CA TYR A 691 -15.34 -26.02 -7.69
C TYR A 691 -15.24 -24.96 -6.60
N ASP A 692 -14.55 -23.85 -6.88
CA ASP A 692 -14.51 -22.67 -6.01
C ASP A 692 -15.66 -21.70 -6.30
N ALA A 693 -16.41 -21.35 -5.26
CA ALA A 693 -17.38 -20.27 -5.30
C ALA A 693 -16.71 -18.94 -5.00
N GLN A 694 -17.11 -17.89 -5.72
CA GLN A 694 -16.57 -16.55 -5.55
C GLN A 694 -17.66 -15.52 -5.24
N THR A 695 -17.44 -14.69 -4.23
CA THR A 695 -18.31 -13.55 -3.92
C THR A 695 -17.48 -12.26 -3.90
N PRO A 696 -17.68 -11.34 -4.86
CA PRO A 696 -17.02 -10.03 -4.85
C PRO A 696 -17.48 -9.13 -3.71
N TYR A 697 -16.49 -8.55 -3.02
CA TYR A 697 -16.68 -7.52 -2.01
C TYR A 697 -15.88 -6.27 -2.36
N TYR A 698 -16.42 -5.11 -1.98
CA TYR A 698 -15.63 -3.91 -1.81
C TYR A 698 -15.12 -3.86 -0.37
N GLN A 699 -13.80 -3.91 -0.21
CA GLN A 699 -13.16 -3.87 1.11
C GLN A 699 -12.91 -2.41 1.48
N LEU A 700 -13.79 -1.83 2.28
CA LEU A 700 -13.61 -0.46 2.77
C LEU A 700 -12.58 -0.49 3.90
N ALA A 701 -11.45 0.20 3.68
CA ALA A 701 -10.43 0.49 4.66
C ALA A 701 -10.15 1.99 4.60
N VAL A 702 -10.70 2.77 5.54
CA VAL A 702 -10.64 4.24 5.49
C VAL A 702 -10.34 4.81 6.86
N LYS A 703 -9.42 5.78 6.89
CA LYS A 703 -9.05 6.50 8.11
C LYS A 703 -10.16 7.48 8.49
N VAL A 704 -10.64 7.39 9.72
CA VAL A 704 -11.71 8.22 10.26
C VAL A 704 -11.23 8.94 11.53
N PRO A 705 -11.92 10.02 11.96
CA PRO A 705 -11.57 10.76 13.16
C PRO A 705 -11.44 9.87 14.41
N SER A 706 -10.57 10.27 15.36
CA SER A 706 -10.29 9.51 16.59
C SER A 706 -11.53 9.28 17.46
N ASN A 707 -12.48 10.21 17.46
CA ASN A 707 -13.75 10.11 18.19
C ASN A 707 -14.79 9.21 17.48
N ALA A 708 -14.54 8.74 16.26
CA ALA A 708 -15.46 7.85 15.56
C ALA A 708 -15.65 6.54 16.37
N LYS A 709 -16.92 6.14 16.51
CA LYS A 709 -17.34 4.88 17.16
C LYS A 709 -17.66 3.80 16.14
N GLY A 710 -18.09 4.22 14.95
CA GLY A 710 -18.48 3.34 13.85
C GLY A 710 -19.23 4.14 12.78
N VAL A 711 -19.91 3.41 11.91
CA VAL A 711 -20.75 3.97 10.86
C VAL A 711 -22.13 3.32 10.84
N VAL A 712 -23.07 3.97 10.19
CA VAL A 712 -24.42 3.46 9.88
C VAL A 712 -24.76 3.72 8.43
N MET A 713 -25.42 2.76 7.78
CA MET A 713 -25.94 2.94 6.42
C MET A 713 -27.19 3.82 6.45
N THR A 714 -27.12 4.97 5.77
CA THR A 714 -28.22 5.94 5.68
C THR A 714 -28.92 5.94 4.33
N GLU A 715 -28.25 5.47 3.28
CA GLU A 715 -28.83 5.36 1.94
C GLU A 715 -28.18 4.19 1.20
N VAL A 716 -28.96 3.49 0.39
CA VAL A 716 -28.46 2.45 -0.50
C VAL A 716 -29.23 2.43 -1.80
N THR A 717 -28.51 2.41 -2.92
CA THR A 717 -29.06 2.18 -4.24
C THR A 717 -28.48 0.90 -4.83
N TYR A 718 -29.34 -0.02 -5.25
CA TYR A 718 -28.93 -1.28 -5.86
C TYR A 718 -29.83 -1.64 -7.03
N ASN A 719 -29.28 -2.39 -7.97
CA ASN A 719 -30.05 -2.97 -9.07
C ASN A 719 -30.52 -4.37 -8.66
N LYS A 720 -31.78 -4.69 -8.88
CA LYS A 720 -32.36 -6.02 -8.71
C LYS A 720 -33.28 -6.30 -9.88
N ASP A 721 -33.07 -7.42 -10.58
CA ASP A 721 -33.86 -7.83 -11.74
C ASP A 721 -34.00 -6.71 -12.80
N SER A 722 -32.89 -6.01 -13.09
CA SER A 722 -32.81 -4.87 -14.03
C SER A 722 -33.58 -3.61 -13.61
N LYS A 723 -33.94 -3.47 -12.33
CA LYS A 723 -34.55 -2.25 -11.77
C LYS A 723 -33.67 -1.66 -10.68
N ASP A 724 -33.48 -0.35 -10.73
CA ASP A 724 -32.80 0.38 -9.67
C ASP A 724 -33.77 0.65 -8.53
N ILE A 725 -33.34 0.34 -7.31
CA ILE A 725 -34.07 0.53 -6.07
C ILE A 725 -33.19 1.40 -5.18
N THR A 726 -33.70 2.56 -4.78
CA THR A 726 -33.07 3.45 -3.80
C THR A 726 -33.87 3.40 -2.52
N VAL A 727 -33.18 3.18 -1.40
CA VAL A 727 -33.75 3.15 -0.07
C VAL A 727 -32.98 4.14 0.80
N GLU A 728 -33.70 5.08 1.39
CA GLU A 728 -33.18 6.06 2.35
C GLU A 728 -33.64 5.69 3.76
N ASP A 729 -32.77 5.88 4.75
CA ASP A 729 -33.14 5.72 6.16
C ASP A 729 -34.00 6.90 6.61
N SER A 730 -35.30 6.63 6.83
CA SER A 730 -36.28 7.63 7.28
C SER A 730 -36.08 8.09 8.73
N ALA A 731 -35.10 7.56 9.45
CA ALA A 731 -34.82 7.87 10.86
C ALA A 731 -34.48 9.36 11.15
N SER A 732 -34.23 10.18 10.13
CA SER A 732 -34.03 11.63 10.32
C SER A 732 -35.32 12.47 10.33
N SER A 733 -36.50 11.87 10.07
CA SER A 733 -37.78 12.59 10.00
C SER A 733 -38.99 11.91 10.68
N ALA A 734 -38.82 10.70 11.24
CA ALA A 734 -39.92 10.00 11.89
C ALA A 734 -40.23 10.58 13.28
N ASP A 735 -41.51 10.86 13.52
CA ASP A 735 -42.03 11.22 14.84
C ASP A 735 -41.48 10.26 15.92
N PRO A 736 -41.05 10.76 17.09
CA PRO A 736 -40.32 9.98 18.08
C PRO A 736 -41.13 8.82 18.68
N VAL A 737 -42.43 8.72 18.38
CA VAL A 737 -43.37 7.72 18.91
C VAL A 737 -44.00 6.88 17.80
N CYS A 738 -44.31 7.45 16.64
CA CYS A 738 -44.98 6.72 15.56
C CYS A 738 -44.08 5.63 14.97
N GLY A 739 -44.62 4.43 14.74
CA GLY A 739 -43.85 3.30 14.23
C GLY A 739 -44.57 1.96 14.37
N GLU A 740 -43.90 0.89 13.93
CA GLU A 740 -44.33 -0.48 14.19
C GLU A 740 -43.66 -1.02 15.46
N TYR A 741 -44.43 -1.76 16.24
CA TYR A 741 -44.01 -2.36 17.50
C TYR A 741 -44.44 -3.83 17.56
N GLU A 742 -43.63 -4.68 18.16
CA GLU A 742 -43.97 -6.09 18.36
C GLU A 742 -43.63 -6.61 19.76
N CYS A 743 -44.46 -7.50 20.30
CA CYS A 743 -44.18 -8.14 21.57
C CYS A 743 -43.26 -9.36 21.40
N SER A 744 -41.96 -9.11 21.48
CA SER A 744 -40.92 -10.13 21.20
C SER A 744 -41.03 -11.37 22.10
N GLN A 745 -41.51 -11.23 23.35
CA GLN A 745 -41.67 -12.37 24.27
C GLN A 745 -42.55 -13.49 23.70
N TYR A 746 -43.51 -13.15 22.83
CA TYR A 746 -44.40 -14.11 22.18
C TYR A 746 -43.98 -14.42 20.75
N VAL A 747 -43.52 -13.41 20.01
CA VAL A 747 -43.12 -13.57 18.61
C VAL A 747 -41.90 -14.48 18.48
N ASP A 748 -40.87 -14.29 19.30
CA ASP A 748 -39.62 -15.08 19.22
C ASP A 748 -39.80 -16.55 19.62
N ASN A 749 -40.83 -16.82 20.44
CA ASN A 749 -41.17 -18.17 20.89
C ASN A 749 -42.19 -18.88 19.98
N GLY A 750 -42.51 -18.31 18.81
CA GLY A 750 -43.48 -18.87 17.85
C GLY A 750 -44.93 -18.84 18.32
N ASN A 751 -45.25 -18.10 19.39
CA ASN A 751 -46.60 -17.94 19.96
C ASN A 751 -47.20 -16.56 19.65
N GLY A 752 -46.65 -15.85 18.67
CA GLY A 752 -47.16 -14.57 18.19
C GLY A 752 -48.58 -14.71 17.62
N ASN A 753 -49.45 -13.74 17.92
CA ASN A 753 -50.77 -13.61 17.31
C ASN A 753 -51.01 -12.13 16.95
N ASP A 754 -52.15 -11.83 16.34
CA ASP A 754 -52.45 -10.49 15.82
C ASP A 754 -52.57 -9.39 16.89
N TRP A 755 -52.59 -9.73 18.17
CA TRP A 755 -52.50 -8.74 19.27
C TRP A 755 -51.06 -8.26 19.51
N HIS A 756 -50.07 -9.09 19.18
CA HIS A 756 -48.66 -8.83 19.46
C HIS A 756 -47.97 -7.96 18.40
N TYR A 757 -48.68 -7.55 17.35
CA TYR A 757 -48.18 -6.66 16.29
C TYR A 757 -48.99 -5.37 16.30
N VAL A 758 -48.30 -4.25 16.51
CA VAL A 758 -48.89 -2.95 16.81
C VAL A 758 -48.32 -1.90 15.88
N THR A 759 -49.18 -0.99 15.43
CA THR A 759 -48.79 0.21 14.71
C THR A 759 -49.27 1.42 15.51
N VAL A 760 -48.37 2.36 15.76
CA VAL A 760 -48.68 3.65 16.39
C VAL A 760 -48.61 4.76 15.34
N THR A 761 -49.67 5.55 15.26
CA THR A 761 -49.81 6.67 14.31
C THR A 761 -50.15 7.96 15.04
N GLN A 762 -49.75 9.11 14.48
CA GLN A 762 -50.07 10.42 15.03
C GLN A 762 -51.49 10.83 14.64
N GLU A 763 -52.23 11.40 15.59
CA GLU A 763 -53.57 11.96 15.40
C GLU A 763 -53.63 13.38 16.02
N GLU A 764 -54.64 14.19 15.71
CA GLU A 764 -54.73 15.60 16.14
C GLU A 764 -54.63 15.84 17.67
N LYS A 765 -54.92 14.83 18.49
CA LYS A 765 -54.98 14.93 19.97
C LYS A 765 -54.07 13.93 20.70
N GLY A 766 -53.10 13.33 20.01
CA GLY A 766 -52.19 12.35 20.60
C GLY A 766 -51.76 11.29 19.60
N TYR A 767 -51.62 10.04 20.07
CA TYR A 767 -51.25 8.93 19.21
C TYR A 767 -52.35 7.87 19.22
N LYS A 768 -52.39 7.03 18.19
CA LYS A 768 -53.33 5.93 18.10
C LYS A 768 -52.57 4.62 18.04
N TRP A 769 -52.81 3.76 19.03
CA TRP A 769 -52.38 2.38 19.05
C TRP A 769 -53.37 1.54 18.23
N SER A 770 -52.87 0.75 17.26
CA SER A 770 -53.70 -0.20 16.52
C SER A 770 -52.98 -1.54 16.40
N ASN A 771 -53.63 -2.64 16.77
CA ASN A 771 -53.08 -3.98 16.56
C ASN A 771 -53.66 -4.68 15.32
N ARG A 772 -53.04 -5.76 14.86
CA ARG A 772 -53.53 -6.54 13.71
C ARG A 772 -54.85 -7.26 13.98
N ALA A 773 -55.24 -7.42 15.25
CA ALA A 773 -56.53 -7.98 15.63
C ALA A 773 -57.71 -7.01 15.39
N GLY A 774 -57.43 -5.81 14.89
CA GLY A 774 -58.42 -4.79 14.57
C GLY A 774 -58.87 -3.96 15.78
N VAL A 775 -58.15 -4.05 16.89
CA VAL A 775 -58.41 -3.27 18.10
C VAL A 775 -57.49 -2.06 18.13
N SER A 776 -58.06 -0.89 18.41
CA SER A 776 -57.32 0.36 18.49
C SER A 776 -57.82 1.26 19.60
N TRP A 777 -56.95 2.08 20.18
CA TRP A 777 -57.29 3.10 21.17
C TRP A 777 -56.31 4.28 21.10
N MET A 778 -56.68 5.40 21.70
CA MET A 778 -55.85 6.60 21.79
C MET A 778 -54.83 6.48 22.92
N LEU A 779 -53.65 7.06 22.70
CA LEU A 779 -52.61 7.30 23.69
C LEU A 779 -52.49 8.81 23.92
N ASP A 780 -52.28 9.19 25.17
CA ASP A 780 -52.06 10.58 25.55
C ASP A 780 -50.80 11.15 24.88
N ALA A 781 -50.86 12.41 24.43
CA ALA A 781 -49.80 13.01 23.63
C ALA A 781 -48.46 13.20 24.39
N GLU A 782 -48.51 13.39 25.71
CA GLU A 782 -47.34 13.69 26.54
C GLU A 782 -46.83 12.44 27.26
N THR A 783 -47.74 11.68 27.87
CA THR A 783 -47.42 10.52 28.71
C THR A 783 -47.38 9.20 27.93
N LEU A 784 -48.02 9.14 26.76
CA LEU A 784 -48.28 7.93 25.98
C LEU A 784 -49.08 6.86 26.74
N ASP A 785 -49.75 7.23 27.83
CA ASP A 785 -50.63 6.32 28.55
C ASP A 785 -51.94 6.08 27.78
N ILE A 786 -52.66 5.02 28.10
CA ILE A 786 -53.89 4.64 27.39
C ILE A 786 -55.06 5.59 27.71
N GLY A 787 -55.87 5.89 26.70
CA GLY A 787 -57.11 6.65 26.86
C GLY A 787 -58.28 5.81 27.40
N GLU A 788 -59.37 6.51 27.76
CA GLU A 788 -60.63 5.89 28.22
C GLU A 788 -61.27 4.95 27.20
N ASP A 789 -60.91 5.09 25.91
CA ASP A 789 -61.35 4.26 24.80
C ASP A 789 -60.61 2.92 24.71
N CYS A 790 -59.55 2.72 25.50
CA CYS A 790 -58.89 1.42 25.60
C CYS A 790 -59.78 0.40 26.34
N PRO A 791 -60.01 -0.81 25.78
CA PRO A 791 -60.83 -1.85 26.41
C PRO A 791 -60.29 -2.34 27.77
N TYR A 792 -59.06 -1.97 28.13
CA TYR A 792 -58.42 -2.32 29.40
C TYR A 792 -58.31 -1.13 30.37
N HIS A 793 -58.78 0.06 30.00
CA HIS A 793 -58.72 1.26 30.85
C HIS A 793 -59.44 1.03 32.19
N SER A 794 -60.65 0.45 32.17
CA SER A 794 -61.40 0.13 33.40
C SER A 794 -60.78 -0.97 34.27
N GLN A 795 -59.74 -1.65 33.77
CA GLN A 795 -58.97 -2.65 34.51
C GLN A 795 -57.72 -2.06 35.18
N GLY A 796 -57.51 -0.74 35.08
CA GLY A 796 -56.35 -0.05 35.67
C GLY A 796 -55.03 -0.41 34.99
N ARG A 797 -55.06 -0.77 33.69
CA ARG A 797 -53.82 -0.95 32.92
C ARG A 797 -53.24 0.40 32.52
N HIS A 798 -51.93 0.44 32.40
CA HIS A 798 -51.19 1.60 31.94
C HIS A 798 -50.21 1.20 30.83
N ASN A 799 -49.82 2.17 30.02
CA ASN A 799 -48.74 2.03 29.05
C ASN A 799 -47.51 2.82 29.54
N GLU A 800 -46.37 2.15 29.65
CA GLU A 800 -45.11 2.75 30.09
C GLU A 800 -44.11 2.78 28.92
N PRO A 801 -43.90 3.94 28.26
CA PRO A 801 -42.95 4.06 27.18
C PRO A 801 -41.50 4.07 27.69
N GLN A 802 -40.64 3.28 27.06
CA GLN A 802 -39.19 3.35 27.24
C GLN A 802 -38.59 4.16 26.10
N ARG A 803 -37.63 5.04 26.42
CA ARG A 803 -36.99 5.94 25.45
C ARG A 803 -35.48 5.77 25.46
N ASN A 804 -34.84 5.95 24.31
CA ASN A 804 -33.40 6.08 24.24
C ASN A 804 -32.93 7.51 24.55
N ALA A 805 -31.61 7.73 24.55
CA ALA A 805 -31.00 9.04 24.84
C ALA A 805 -31.39 10.14 23.84
N ALA A 806 -31.86 9.77 22.63
CA ALA A 806 -32.35 10.69 21.61
C ALA A 806 -33.85 11.01 21.75
N GLY A 807 -34.53 10.49 22.78
CA GLY A 807 -35.96 10.71 23.03
C GLY A 807 -36.91 9.83 22.19
N LEU A 808 -36.36 8.97 21.33
CA LEU A 808 -37.11 7.99 20.54
C LEU A 808 -37.69 6.91 21.45
N VAL A 809 -38.97 6.58 21.30
CA VAL A 809 -39.60 5.45 22.00
C VAL A 809 -39.06 4.15 21.42
N THR A 810 -38.38 3.36 22.23
CA THR A 810 -37.79 2.07 21.85
C THR A 810 -38.67 0.89 22.22
N SER A 811 -39.53 1.04 23.23
CA SER A 811 -40.57 0.08 23.55
C SER A 811 -41.75 0.72 24.31
N MET A 812 -42.90 0.05 24.29
CA MET A 812 -44.07 0.40 25.08
C MET A 812 -44.47 -0.81 25.92
N VAL A 813 -44.44 -0.66 27.25
CA VAL A 813 -44.79 -1.74 28.18
C VAL A 813 -46.27 -1.61 28.54
N PHE A 814 -47.09 -2.51 28.00
CA PHE A 814 -48.53 -2.52 28.22
C PHE A 814 -48.96 -3.79 28.94
N GLY A 815 -49.53 -3.66 30.15
CA GLY A 815 -50.00 -4.81 30.92
C GLY A 815 -48.92 -5.82 31.31
N GLY A 816 -47.66 -5.37 31.44
CA GLY A 816 -46.50 -6.22 31.74
C GLY A 816 -45.82 -6.85 30.52
N GLU A 817 -46.32 -6.57 29.31
CA GLU A 817 -45.75 -7.05 28.04
C GLU A 817 -45.01 -5.91 27.33
N ALA A 818 -43.76 -6.15 26.93
CA ALA A 818 -42.97 -5.16 26.20
C ALA A 818 -43.21 -5.27 24.69
N TYR A 819 -43.73 -4.22 24.07
CA TYR A 819 -43.87 -4.06 22.63
C TYR A 819 -42.67 -3.24 22.14
N ASN A 820 -41.68 -3.90 21.53
CA ASN A 820 -40.44 -3.29 21.08
C ASN A 820 -40.61 -2.69 19.69
N ARG A 821 -40.05 -1.51 19.47
CA ARG A 821 -40.10 -0.82 18.18
C ARG A 821 -39.30 -1.61 17.13
N VAL A 822 -39.86 -1.79 15.93
CA VAL A 822 -39.26 -2.61 14.85
C VAL A 822 -38.97 -1.83 13.56
N ASP A 823 -39.34 -0.56 13.48
CA ASP A 823 -39.18 0.32 12.32
C ASP A 823 -37.91 1.20 12.37
N VAL A 824 -36.84 0.77 13.04
CA VAL A 824 -35.53 1.44 12.96
C VAL A 824 -34.93 1.19 11.57
N GLY A 825 -35.27 2.07 10.62
CA GLY A 825 -35.08 1.88 9.19
C GLY A 825 -36.19 0.97 8.64
N GLY A 826 -37.05 1.50 7.77
CA GLY A 826 -38.21 0.77 7.23
C GLY A 826 -37.85 -0.63 6.67
N PRO A 827 -38.85 -1.51 6.43
CA PRO A 827 -38.62 -2.90 6.02
C PRO A 827 -37.72 -3.04 4.79
N GLU A 828 -37.73 -2.06 3.89
CA GLU A 828 -36.87 -1.99 2.71
C GLU A 828 -35.39 -1.79 3.06
N MET A 829 -35.07 -0.98 4.08
CA MET A 829 -33.69 -0.76 4.55
C MET A 829 -33.18 -2.00 5.30
N ALA A 830 -34.03 -2.66 6.09
CA ALA A 830 -33.68 -3.92 6.74
C ALA A 830 -33.34 -5.01 5.71
N GLU A 831 -34.11 -5.13 4.63
CA GLU A 831 -33.82 -6.05 3.53
C GLU A 831 -32.55 -5.66 2.75
N ALA A 832 -32.34 -4.37 2.47
CA ALA A 832 -31.13 -3.91 1.82
C ALA A 832 -29.88 -4.16 2.67
N LYS A 833 -29.95 -3.94 3.99
CA LYS A 833 -28.89 -4.30 4.93
C LYS A 833 -28.59 -5.80 4.86
N LYS A 834 -29.59 -6.70 4.89
CA LYS A 834 -29.36 -8.16 4.73
C LYS A 834 -28.62 -8.54 3.45
N LEU A 835 -28.83 -7.79 2.37
CA LEU A 835 -28.23 -8.10 1.06
C LEU A 835 -26.79 -7.62 0.95
N TRP A 836 -26.49 -6.41 1.42
CA TRP A 836 -25.23 -5.70 1.11
C TRP A 836 -24.33 -5.49 2.33
N TRP A 837 -24.92 -5.51 3.52
CA TRP A 837 -24.29 -5.15 4.79
C TRP A 837 -24.23 -6.35 5.73
N ARG A 838 -23.13 -6.48 6.47
CA ARG A 838 -23.09 -7.32 7.66
C ARG A 838 -22.79 -6.41 8.84
N GLU A 839 -23.52 -6.57 9.94
CA GLU A 839 -23.46 -5.70 11.12
C GLU A 839 -22.04 -5.55 11.71
N ALA A 840 -21.16 -6.51 11.44
CA ALA A 840 -19.79 -6.54 11.90
C ALA A 840 -18.89 -5.54 11.15
N GLN A 841 -18.90 -4.29 11.62
CA GLN A 841 -17.84 -3.31 11.36
C GLN A 841 -16.71 -3.45 12.39
N HIS A 842 -15.48 -3.12 11.99
CA HIS A 842 -14.35 -3.06 12.91
C HIS A 842 -13.67 -1.70 12.86
N MET A 843 -13.22 -1.23 14.01
CA MET A 843 -12.52 0.04 14.18
C MET A 843 -11.22 -0.24 14.88
N GLU A 844 -10.13 0.16 14.26
CA GLU A 844 -8.78 -0.11 14.76
C GLU A 844 -8.06 1.20 15.09
N GLU A 845 -7.47 1.28 16.28
CA GLU A 845 -6.73 2.47 16.70
C GLU A 845 -5.36 2.50 16.04
N LEU A 846 -5.09 3.59 15.32
CA LEU A 846 -3.81 3.86 14.69
C LEU A 846 -2.89 4.60 15.67
N SER A 847 -1.59 4.52 15.40
CA SER A 847 -0.55 5.10 16.23
C SER A 847 -0.56 6.62 16.30
N ASP A 848 -1.16 7.30 15.32
CA ASP A 848 -1.36 8.74 15.31
C ASP A 848 -2.64 9.19 16.06
N GLY A 849 -3.33 8.24 16.71
CA GLY A 849 -4.55 8.46 17.48
C GLY A 849 -5.84 8.47 16.66
N SER A 850 -5.75 8.45 15.32
CA SER A 850 -6.92 8.24 14.47
C SER A 850 -7.40 6.78 14.51
N LYS A 851 -8.49 6.48 13.80
CA LYS A 851 -8.98 5.11 13.66
C LYS A 851 -9.08 4.69 12.20
N LEU A 852 -8.87 3.41 11.95
CA LEU A 852 -9.11 2.77 10.67
C LEU A 852 -10.45 2.02 10.72
N LEU A 853 -11.41 2.46 9.91
CA LEU A 853 -12.66 1.73 9.68
C LEU A 853 -12.39 0.60 8.70
N LEU A 854 -12.71 -0.62 9.11
CA LEU A 854 -12.56 -1.84 8.35
C LEU A 854 -13.94 -2.50 8.15
N LEU A 855 -14.38 -2.55 6.90
CA LEU A 855 -15.72 -3.03 6.56
C LEU A 855 -15.78 -3.67 5.15
N PRO A 856 -16.09 -4.97 5.03
CA PRO A 856 -16.44 -5.57 3.75
C PRO A 856 -17.89 -5.25 3.37
N LEU A 857 -18.11 -4.76 2.15
CA LEU A 857 -19.43 -4.62 1.55
C LEU A 857 -19.62 -5.64 0.43
N LYS A 858 -20.69 -6.44 0.51
CA LYS A 858 -21.02 -7.37 -0.58
C LYS A 858 -21.49 -6.55 -1.77
N MET A 859 -21.03 -6.89 -2.97
CA MET A 859 -21.30 -6.06 -4.15
C MET A 859 -22.30 -6.67 -5.13
N ILE A 860 -22.50 -7.99 -5.07
CA ILE A 860 -23.24 -8.72 -6.11
C ILE A 860 -23.88 -10.02 -5.60
N GLN A 861 -25.02 -10.38 -6.21
CA GLN A 861 -25.61 -11.72 -6.20
C GLN A 861 -25.79 -12.20 -7.64
N TYR A 862 -25.39 -13.44 -7.91
CA TYR A 862 -25.41 -14.01 -9.25
C TYR A 862 -25.51 -15.54 -9.20
N ASP A 863 -25.91 -16.13 -10.32
CA ASP A 863 -25.82 -17.57 -10.55
C ASP A 863 -24.48 -17.89 -11.24
N GLN A 864 -23.61 -18.62 -10.56
CA GLN A 864 -22.27 -18.96 -11.07
C GLN A 864 -22.31 -19.95 -12.24
N LYS A 865 -23.33 -20.81 -12.33
CA LYS A 865 -23.45 -21.82 -13.39
C LYS A 865 -24.06 -21.22 -14.65
N GLU A 866 -25.01 -20.31 -14.48
CA GLU A 866 -25.68 -19.65 -15.61
C GLU A 866 -25.02 -18.34 -16.03
N GLY A 867 -24.13 -17.78 -15.21
CA GLY A 867 -23.53 -16.46 -15.44
C GLY A 867 -24.53 -15.32 -15.39
N LYS A 868 -25.67 -15.50 -14.71
CA LYS A 868 -26.76 -14.52 -14.64
C LYS A 868 -26.65 -13.64 -13.40
N LEU A 869 -26.61 -12.34 -13.63
CA LEU A 869 -26.67 -11.31 -12.59
C LEU A 869 -28.08 -11.22 -12.00
N GLN A 870 -28.21 -11.33 -10.68
CA GLN A 870 -29.50 -11.25 -9.98
C GLN A 870 -29.69 -9.87 -9.32
N SER A 871 -28.65 -9.40 -8.63
CA SER A 871 -28.62 -8.06 -8.05
C SER A 871 -27.18 -7.55 -7.86
N PHE A 872 -26.99 -6.23 -7.84
CA PHE A 872 -25.70 -5.61 -7.51
C PHE A 872 -25.84 -4.23 -6.90
N LEU A 873 -24.88 -3.86 -6.05
CA LEU A 873 -24.81 -2.55 -5.41
C LEU A 873 -24.39 -1.46 -6.42
N LYS A 874 -25.13 -0.35 -6.48
CA LYS A 874 -24.76 0.84 -7.28
C LYS A 874 -24.14 1.92 -6.42
N SER A 875 -24.73 2.21 -5.25
CA SER A 875 -24.16 3.12 -4.28
C SER A 875 -24.64 2.82 -2.87
N CYS A 876 -23.87 3.23 -1.88
CA CYS A 876 -24.22 3.17 -0.46
C CYS A 876 -23.57 4.36 0.26
N THR A 877 -24.34 5.05 1.09
CA THR A 877 -23.85 6.15 1.94
C THR A 877 -23.83 5.69 3.39
N LEU A 878 -22.66 5.81 4.01
CA LEU A 878 -22.39 5.47 5.39
C LEU A 878 -22.07 6.73 6.18
N LYS A 879 -22.83 7.02 7.23
CA LYS A 879 -22.57 8.15 8.12
C LYS A 879 -21.64 7.73 9.26
N VAL A 880 -20.56 8.46 9.48
CA VAL A 880 -19.66 8.29 10.62
C VAL A 880 -20.32 8.83 11.89
N ILE A 881 -20.36 7.99 12.92
CA ILE A 881 -20.95 8.32 14.22
C ILE A 881 -19.85 8.64 15.22
N ALA A 882 -19.94 9.82 15.83
CA ALA A 882 -18.97 10.35 16.81
C ALA A 882 -19.54 10.48 18.24
N ASP A 883 -20.86 10.40 18.41
CA ASP A 883 -21.55 10.57 19.70
C ASP A 883 -21.82 9.22 20.41
N ASP A 884 -22.21 9.26 21.69
CA ASP A 884 -22.58 8.10 22.52
C ASP A 884 -23.94 7.51 22.10
N VAL A 885 -23.99 6.99 20.87
CA VAL A 885 -25.16 6.31 20.32
C VAL A 885 -24.92 4.80 20.34
N ASP A 886 -25.95 4.03 20.68
CA ASP A 886 -25.88 2.57 20.65
C ASP A 886 -25.81 2.06 19.20
N LEU A 887 -24.58 1.82 18.72
CA LEU A 887 -24.30 1.33 17.38
C LEU A 887 -24.86 -0.07 17.12
N ALA A 888 -25.02 -0.89 18.17
CA ALA A 888 -25.57 -2.23 18.01
C ALA A 888 -27.05 -2.15 17.68
N GLU A 889 -27.79 -1.26 18.33
CA GLU A 889 -29.20 -1.01 18.04
C GLU A 889 -29.40 -0.33 16.68
N LEU A 890 -28.57 0.65 16.29
CA LEU A 890 -28.70 1.30 14.97
C LEU A 890 -28.36 0.39 13.78
N ASN A 891 -27.45 -0.56 13.99
CA ASN A 891 -27.05 -1.51 12.94
C ASN A 891 -27.84 -2.81 12.97
N LYS A 892 -28.72 -3.00 13.96
CA LYS A 892 -29.55 -4.19 14.11
C LYS A 892 -30.41 -4.41 12.88
N ILE A 893 -30.23 -5.55 12.25
CA ILE A 893 -31.11 -6.06 11.21
C ILE A 893 -32.28 -6.70 11.93
N ALA A 894 -33.46 -6.10 11.85
CA ALA A 894 -34.68 -6.67 12.41
C ALA A 894 -34.86 -8.12 11.92
N GLY A 895 -34.87 -9.05 12.90
CA GLY A 895 -34.99 -10.47 12.65
C GLY A 895 -36.34 -10.77 12.02
N VAL A 896 -36.35 -11.44 10.88
CA VAL A 896 -37.55 -12.14 10.42
C VAL A 896 -37.69 -13.34 11.32
N ALA A 897 -38.45 -13.21 12.41
CA ALA A 897 -39.10 -14.39 12.97
C ALA A 897 -39.95 -14.98 11.84
N GLU A 898 -39.51 -16.15 11.36
CA GLU A 898 -40.29 -17.21 10.74
C GLU A 898 -41.73 -16.81 10.34
N ARG A 899 -41.89 -16.01 9.28
CA ARG A 899 -43.17 -15.94 8.58
C ARG A 899 -43.30 -17.21 7.72
N GLY A 900 -43.72 -18.29 8.37
CA GLY A 900 -44.45 -19.41 7.78
C GLY A 900 -43.82 -20.07 6.55
N GLY A 901 -42.89 -21.00 6.78
CA GLY A 901 -42.33 -21.83 5.71
C GLY A 901 -41.41 -22.97 6.14
N GLY A 902 -41.45 -23.38 7.41
CA GLY A 902 -40.73 -24.54 7.93
C GLY A 902 -41.29 -25.86 7.40
N ARG A 903 -40.96 -26.22 6.15
CA ARG A 903 -40.77 -27.61 5.74
C ARG A 903 -39.38 -27.76 5.14
N GLY A 904 -38.41 -27.87 6.04
CA GLY A 904 -37.46 -28.97 6.00
C GLY A 904 -36.51 -29.04 4.81
N ILE A 905 -35.61 -28.06 4.74
CA ILE A 905 -34.18 -28.32 4.49
C ILE A 905 -33.62 -29.07 5.72
N ALA A 906 -34.18 -30.27 5.94
CA ALA A 906 -33.83 -31.23 6.99
C ALA A 906 -33.90 -32.65 6.40
N LEU A 907 -33.39 -32.80 5.17
CA LEU A 907 -33.36 -34.06 4.43
C LEU A 907 -32.01 -34.31 3.73
N ALA A 908 -30.93 -33.60 4.10
CA ALA A 908 -29.59 -33.83 3.55
C ALA A 908 -28.50 -34.16 4.59
N MET A 909 -28.82 -34.25 5.89
CA MET A 909 -27.83 -34.59 6.93
C MET A 909 -28.24 -35.74 7.87
N GLN A 910 -29.26 -36.52 7.51
CA GLN A 910 -29.54 -37.82 8.13
C GLN A 910 -29.82 -38.87 7.05
N ASN A 911 -28.74 -39.43 6.50
CA ASN A 911 -28.63 -40.82 6.09
C ASN A 911 -27.13 -41.18 6.04
N ARG A 912 -26.61 -41.67 7.17
CA ARG A 912 -25.46 -42.57 7.19
C ARG A 912 -26.01 -43.99 7.10
N GLY A 913 -25.41 -44.84 6.25
CA GLY A 913 -25.45 -46.29 6.40
C GLY A 913 -26.07 -47.05 5.23
N GLU A 914 -25.31 -47.23 4.14
CA GLU A 914 -24.76 -48.50 3.67
C GLU A 914 -23.63 -48.23 2.66
#